data_AF-A0A6I2GMQ9-F1
#
_entry.id   AF-A0A6I2GMQ9-F1
#
_cell.length_a   1.000
_cell.length_b   1.000
_cell.length_c   1.000
_cell.angle_alpha   90.00
_cell.angle_beta   90.00
_cell.angle_gamma   90.00
#
_symmetry.space_group_name_H-M   'P 1'
#
loop_
_entity.id
_entity.type
_entity.pdbx_description
1 polymer ?
#
loop_
_entity_poly.entity_id
_entity_poly.type
_entity_poly.pdbx_seq_one_letter_code
_entity_poly.pdbx_strand_id
1 'polypeptide(L)'
;MLRRPVVPGAPPSRWVLSALLLLALAAPAAPHEPPLYPGADPQPKTEHVYTYPLPEALAAARALLESHDQDVEPFEGAALAAQAKDGKGQPLPGAELITRWRVLGHAQQPRASTAASGFNRLRRYYVQGIALGPEHSVVRIFRIDREEAFTGKDTPTDVVGEGAQGVTGHAASITNQWAEFDQAAEAARHHTSTPDDNGRNHAKNMADQRVGEEARVGQGGLGRLERSMPADPRFVNQHRMPGQDDMRGSNELGVRDLGLERELVQRLEQFPSLEFTGGGVDPALPPSPPRAPPLTMGWEQEQGGMPFAGPGAPKPLLCGESVRGLEPLEKAGLAVLVGEQLGTREVPAAVGNLACQLAQRKRPVLLALPLPQEEQPALEAYLRSVGTREDQDVLLQGSFWRQVPRDGRSSRALVVLIERVRRWRAGGLPIEAFAYDARNLKDDPREQRGAEALLARAHQHPEATLLVLGGNEHVRLKDGARWNRALRPLGSRLLAAGLQVHALDTAFARGQRWACGVNSHREADCRIYAAAPTDESYSPPGQAPSVQLLGAPSAAGFDGLLHVGALTPALPALLPRGSESAPPALAHSSAPAAAAANVPEAVPPAAGAAPGLAALPPGSPGAPAPGSEVADGEEAPLPASPAPAGSKPAVDCGEPIAGADALFRPRGLLLLGEVQGSNEIPTVVGQLVCAAASRGLPVTLAVELPRKEQRRLNRFLASDGGPVARAQLLQGDFWHRTFQDGRSSVAMLQLLERARAERHAGLPIEVLAFDTFAQGSAHDALMAQALLAERTRSPGRLAVVLTGNVHARTAKGTSWDPAFLPLGYLLRQREPGLVALDVDHGGGAANSCKLEPGGKVQCGVFRETAPIDMRREFMSGPAVERHFLGHRPFVQLGAKRSAEGFDGLYYVGRLSPAAPAAPELETAAAPARPPP
;
A
#
# COMPACT_ATOMS: atom_id res chain seq x y z
N MET A 1 2.61 -22.44 -58.71
CA MET A 1 3.15 -23.42 -59.67
C MET A 1 4.62 -23.62 -59.34
N LEU A 2 4.94 -24.59 -58.48
CA LEU A 2 5.35 -25.97 -58.82
C LEU A 2 6.84 -26.10 -59.23
N ARG A 3 7.63 -26.63 -58.28
CA ARG A 3 8.61 -27.75 -58.40
C ARG A 3 10.02 -27.46 -57.87
N ARG A 4 10.36 -28.14 -56.76
CA ARG A 4 11.69 -28.72 -56.50
C ARG A 4 11.93 -29.91 -57.44
N PRO A 5 13.19 -30.35 -57.65
CA PRO A 5 13.64 -31.62 -57.03
C PRO A 5 15.15 -31.63 -56.64
N VAL A 6 15.53 -32.19 -55.47
CA VAL A 6 16.03 -33.56 -55.17
C VAL A 6 17.57 -33.71 -55.23
N VAL A 7 18.11 -34.24 -54.13
CA VAL A 7 19.51 -34.60 -53.77
C VAL A 7 19.82 -36.03 -54.28
N PRO A 8 21.09 -36.42 -54.56
CA PRO A 8 21.74 -37.41 -53.67
C PRO A 8 23.29 -37.36 -53.57
N GLY A 9 23.84 -37.78 -52.42
CA GLY A 9 25.00 -38.70 -52.34
C GLY A 9 26.42 -38.13 -52.22
N ALA A 10 27.06 -38.36 -51.06
CA ALA A 10 28.48 -38.10 -50.69
C ALA A 10 29.43 -39.25 -51.12
N PRO A 11 30.71 -39.41 -50.68
CA PRO A 11 31.82 -38.52 -50.20
C PRO A 11 33.15 -38.86 -51.01
N PRO A 12 34.44 -38.75 -50.56
CA PRO A 12 35.04 -38.20 -49.33
C PRO A 12 36.35 -37.36 -49.50
N SER A 13 36.76 -36.79 -48.36
CA SER A 13 38.14 -36.75 -47.84
C SER A 13 39.05 -35.56 -48.16
N ARG A 14 39.73 -35.16 -47.07
CA ARG A 14 40.99 -34.39 -46.96
C ARG A 14 40.86 -32.88 -46.83
N TRP A 15 40.48 -32.42 -45.64
CA TRP A 15 41.27 -31.43 -44.86
C TRP A 15 40.96 -31.67 -43.37
N VAL A 16 41.72 -32.59 -42.77
CA VAL A 16 41.81 -32.79 -41.32
C VAL A 16 43.04 -31.98 -40.86
N LEU A 17 42.95 -31.39 -39.68
CA LEU A 17 43.94 -30.52 -38.99
C LEU A 17 43.82 -29.03 -39.29
N SER A 18 42.79 -28.37 -38.74
CA SER A 18 42.86 -27.02 -38.10
C SER A 18 41.49 -26.53 -37.58
N ALA A 19 40.69 -27.40 -36.94
CA ALA A 19 39.44 -26.99 -36.28
C ALA A 19 39.08 -27.94 -35.13
N LEU A 20 39.89 -27.97 -34.08
CA LEU A 20 39.59 -28.71 -32.85
C LEU A 20 40.25 -28.06 -31.62
N LEU A 21 40.19 -26.72 -31.53
CA LEU A 21 40.57 -26.01 -30.31
C LEU A 21 39.83 -24.66 -30.13
N LEU A 22 38.52 -24.63 -30.41
CA LEU A 22 37.62 -23.51 -30.07
C LEU A 22 36.22 -24.03 -29.66
N LEU A 23 36.20 -25.17 -28.97
CA LEU A 23 35.01 -25.70 -28.27
C LEU A 23 35.41 -25.88 -26.80
N ALA A 24 35.61 -24.75 -26.12
CA ALA A 24 35.71 -24.71 -24.67
C ALA A 24 35.11 -23.39 -24.18
N LEU A 25 34.05 -23.54 -23.38
CA LEU A 25 33.48 -22.56 -22.46
C LEU A 25 32.54 -21.49 -23.04
N ALA A 26 31.54 -21.90 -23.83
CA ALA A 26 30.22 -21.32 -23.57
C ALA A 26 29.71 -21.96 -22.28
N ALA A 27 29.87 -21.28 -21.15
CA ALA A 27 29.17 -21.65 -19.93
C ALA A 27 27.67 -21.80 -20.28
N PRO A 28 26.97 -22.83 -19.77
CA PRO A 28 25.52 -22.83 -19.89
C PRO A 28 25.03 -21.51 -19.30
N ALA A 29 24.28 -20.72 -20.06
CA ALA A 29 23.56 -19.59 -19.50
C ALA A 29 22.80 -20.14 -18.30
N ALA A 30 23.01 -19.56 -17.12
CA ALA A 30 22.29 -19.96 -15.92
C ALA A 30 20.80 -20.01 -16.27
N PRO A 31 20.08 -21.10 -15.95
CA PRO A 31 18.66 -21.17 -16.23
C PRO A 31 18.01 -19.93 -15.61
N HIS A 32 17.28 -19.14 -16.42
CA HIS A 32 16.50 -18.03 -15.89
C HIS A 32 15.56 -18.60 -14.82
N GLU A 33 15.84 -18.29 -13.56
CA GLU A 33 14.97 -18.72 -12.46
C GLU A 33 13.60 -18.07 -12.68
N PRO A 34 12.51 -18.86 -12.67
CA PRO A 34 11.20 -18.32 -12.94
C PRO A 34 10.77 -17.34 -11.84
N PRO A 35 9.95 -16.33 -12.16
CA PRO A 35 9.54 -15.31 -11.19
C PRO A 35 8.79 -15.89 -9.97
N LEU A 36 8.68 -15.12 -8.89
CA LEU A 36 7.96 -15.55 -7.67
C LEU A 36 6.47 -15.83 -7.92
N TYR A 37 5.88 -15.11 -8.87
CA TYR A 37 4.51 -15.30 -9.36
C TYR A 37 4.41 -14.68 -10.77
N PRO A 38 3.37 -15.01 -11.55
CA PRO A 38 3.16 -14.42 -12.88
C PRO A 38 3.10 -12.90 -12.86
N GLY A 39 3.86 -12.27 -13.76
CA GLY A 39 3.98 -10.82 -13.82
C GLY A 39 4.92 -10.20 -12.77
N ALA A 40 5.50 -10.99 -11.86
CA ALA A 40 6.63 -10.52 -11.07
C ALA A 40 7.87 -10.39 -11.97
N ASP A 41 8.70 -9.40 -11.68
CA ASP A 41 9.99 -9.25 -12.35
C ASP A 41 10.86 -10.49 -12.06
N PRO A 42 11.33 -11.24 -13.08
CA PRO A 42 12.20 -12.41 -12.87
C PRO A 42 13.58 -12.04 -12.31
N GLN A 43 13.97 -10.77 -12.39
CA GLN A 43 15.15 -10.22 -11.69
C GLN A 43 14.73 -8.97 -10.93
N PRO A 44 13.98 -9.14 -9.83
CA PRO A 44 13.25 -8.04 -9.22
C PRO A 44 14.23 -6.99 -8.70
N LYS A 45 14.05 -5.75 -9.17
CA LYS A 45 14.82 -4.57 -8.70
C LYS A 45 14.44 -4.16 -7.28
N THR A 46 13.37 -4.71 -6.73
CA THR A 46 12.78 -4.43 -5.42
C THR A 46 12.38 -5.72 -4.72
N GLU A 47 12.48 -5.78 -3.40
CA GLU A 47 12.07 -6.99 -2.65
C GLU A 47 10.57 -7.24 -2.71
N HIS A 48 10.21 -8.52 -2.61
CA HIS A 48 8.84 -8.92 -2.40
C HIS A 48 8.42 -8.64 -0.96
N VAL A 49 7.33 -7.89 -0.79
CA VAL A 49 6.80 -7.50 0.52
C VAL A 49 5.49 -8.23 0.77
N TYR A 50 5.50 -9.04 1.83
CA TYR A 50 4.34 -9.73 2.36
C TYR A 50 3.55 -8.80 3.27
N THR A 51 2.22 -8.82 3.17
CA THR A 51 1.29 -8.12 4.09
C THR A 51 1.00 -8.97 5.32
N TYR A 52 2.08 -9.39 6.00
CA TYR A 52 2.04 -10.15 7.24
C TYR A 52 3.04 -9.56 8.24
N PRO A 53 2.69 -9.54 9.54
CA PRO A 53 3.66 -9.37 10.61
C PRO A 53 4.83 -10.33 10.43
N LEU A 54 6.05 -9.85 10.72
CA LEU A 54 7.25 -10.67 10.55
C LEU A 54 7.16 -12.05 11.25
N PRO A 55 6.66 -12.17 12.50
CA PRO A 55 6.54 -13.47 13.16
C PRO A 55 5.65 -14.45 12.38
N GLU A 56 4.54 -13.99 11.81
CA GLU A 56 3.63 -14.83 11.03
C GLU A 56 4.26 -15.26 9.71
N ALA A 57 4.94 -14.35 9.02
CA ALA A 57 5.65 -14.67 7.78
C ALA A 57 6.78 -15.68 8.00
N LEU A 58 7.52 -15.56 9.11
CA LEU A 58 8.56 -16.51 9.50
C LEU A 58 7.97 -17.86 9.96
N ALA A 59 6.83 -17.87 10.64
CA ALA A 59 6.12 -19.11 10.96
C ALA A 59 5.69 -19.84 9.69
N ALA A 60 5.19 -19.12 8.67
CA ALA A 60 4.87 -19.69 7.37
C ALA A 60 6.11 -20.23 6.63
N ALA A 61 7.24 -19.52 6.71
CA ALA A 61 8.51 -19.96 6.13
C ALA A 61 9.08 -21.21 6.84
N ARG A 62 8.99 -21.28 8.17
CA ARG A 62 9.32 -22.48 8.95
C ARG A 62 8.44 -23.66 8.51
N ALA A 63 7.13 -23.48 8.53
CA ALA A 63 6.19 -24.54 8.13
C ALA A 63 6.39 -24.97 6.67
N LEU A 64 6.91 -24.08 5.82
CA LEU A 64 7.33 -24.42 4.46
C LEU A 64 8.54 -25.34 4.47
N LEU A 65 9.63 -24.92 5.11
CA LEU A 65 10.83 -25.74 5.20
C LEU A 65 10.57 -27.10 5.87
N GLU A 66 9.80 -27.14 6.95
CA GLU A 66 9.40 -28.39 7.62
C GLU A 66 8.61 -29.33 6.70
N SER A 67 7.74 -28.79 5.84
CA SER A 67 7.01 -29.60 4.84
C SER A 67 7.90 -30.14 3.71
N HIS A 68 9.11 -29.59 3.55
CA HIS A 68 10.17 -30.10 2.69
C HIS A 68 11.17 -30.96 3.47
N ASP A 69 10.70 -31.59 4.56
CA ASP A 69 11.49 -32.36 5.51
C ASP A 69 12.76 -31.60 5.89
N GLN A 70 12.67 -30.37 6.39
CA GLN A 70 13.82 -29.66 6.94
C GLN A 70 13.66 -29.49 8.45
N ASP A 71 14.73 -29.75 9.19
CA ASP A 71 14.77 -29.56 10.63
C ASP A 71 15.14 -28.10 10.92
N VAL A 72 14.14 -27.27 11.20
CA VAL A 72 14.26 -25.81 11.31
C VAL A 72 14.46 -25.37 12.76
N GLU A 73 15.56 -24.69 13.04
CA GLU A 73 15.91 -24.14 14.34
C GLU A 73 16.04 -22.61 14.25
N PRO A 74 15.79 -21.86 15.34
CA PRO A 74 16.21 -20.47 15.40
C PRO A 74 17.73 -20.39 15.22
N PHE A 75 18.23 -19.38 14.51
CA PHE A 75 19.68 -19.24 14.34
C PHE A 75 20.34 -18.83 15.68
N GLU A 76 21.20 -19.69 16.25
CA GLU A 76 22.00 -19.44 17.47
C GLU A 76 23.18 -18.47 17.19
N GLY A 77 22.81 -17.27 16.74
CA GLY A 77 23.60 -16.05 16.63
C GLY A 77 22.73 -14.81 16.84
N ALA A 78 21.44 -14.99 17.13
CA ALA A 78 20.42 -13.94 17.26
C ALA A 78 20.74 -12.86 18.33
N ALA A 79 21.63 -13.15 19.28
CA ALA A 79 22.11 -12.16 20.25
C ALA A 79 23.11 -11.14 19.65
N LEU A 80 23.72 -11.44 18.50
CA LEU A 80 24.69 -10.58 17.80
C LEU A 80 24.14 -9.97 16.49
N ALA A 81 23.04 -10.49 15.94
CA ALA A 81 22.45 -10.06 14.67
C ALA A 81 21.03 -9.47 14.82
N ALA A 82 20.85 -8.51 15.73
CA ALA A 82 19.55 -7.88 15.96
C ALA A 82 19.27 -6.72 15.00
N GLN A 83 18.97 -7.02 13.73
CA GLN A 83 18.47 -6.01 12.76
C GLN A 83 16.94 -5.89 12.73
N ALA A 84 16.21 -6.93 13.16
CA ALA A 84 14.78 -6.85 13.40
C ALA A 84 14.56 -6.42 14.85
N LYS A 85 14.12 -5.19 15.07
CA LYS A 85 13.72 -4.69 16.38
C LYS A 85 12.20 -4.62 16.47
N ASP A 86 11.63 -4.96 17.62
CA ASP A 86 10.22 -4.72 17.87
C ASP A 86 9.92 -3.20 17.86
N GLY A 87 8.64 -2.82 17.91
CA GLY A 87 8.22 -1.41 18.00
C GLY A 87 8.73 -0.67 19.25
N LYS A 88 9.53 -1.32 20.11
CA LYS A 88 10.16 -0.79 21.33
C LYS A 88 11.70 -0.84 21.28
N GLY A 89 12.30 -1.23 20.15
CA GLY A 89 13.74 -1.22 19.95
C GLY A 89 14.49 -2.44 20.50
N GLN A 90 13.79 -3.48 20.97
CA GLN A 90 14.39 -4.74 21.42
C GLN A 90 14.61 -5.70 20.24
N PRO A 91 15.72 -6.44 20.18
CA PRO A 91 15.91 -7.53 19.21
C PRO A 91 14.71 -8.47 19.21
N LEU A 92 14.10 -8.73 18.05
CA LEU A 92 13.15 -9.83 17.90
C LEU A 92 13.95 -11.15 17.89
N PRO A 93 13.90 -11.97 18.94
CA PRO A 93 14.57 -13.25 18.91
C PRO A 93 13.87 -14.15 17.87
N GLY A 94 14.63 -14.77 16.97
CA GLY A 94 14.08 -15.65 15.93
C GLY A 94 13.72 -15.00 14.58
N ALA A 95 14.20 -13.78 14.29
CA ALA A 95 14.08 -13.16 12.97
C ALA A 95 14.83 -13.91 11.84
N GLU A 96 15.67 -14.86 12.23
CA GLU A 96 16.46 -15.71 11.35
C GLU A 96 16.23 -17.17 11.72
N LEU A 97 16.07 -18.02 10.71
CA LEU A 97 15.94 -19.46 10.86
C LEU A 97 17.11 -20.14 10.16
N ILE A 98 17.53 -21.28 10.67
CA ILE A 98 18.51 -22.13 10.01
C ILE A 98 18.06 -23.58 10.08
N THR A 99 18.40 -24.37 9.06
CA THR A 99 18.16 -25.81 9.10
C THR A 99 19.43 -26.56 9.46
N ARG A 100 19.26 -27.75 10.02
CA ARG A 100 20.36 -28.72 10.13
C ARG A 100 20.87 -29.12 8.75
N TRP A 101 22.10 -29.63 8.70
CA TRP A 101 22.66 -30.17 7.46
C TRP A 101 21.99 -31.49 7.12
N ARG A 102 21.64 -31.66 5.84
CA ARG A 102 21.14 -32.92 5.28
C ARG A 102 22.08 -33.46 4.21
N VAL A 103 22.30 -34.77 4.25
CA VAL A 103 23.09 -35.48 3.24
C VAL A 103 22.22 -35.66 1.98
N LEU A 104 22.69 -35.14 0.85
CA LEU A 104 22.06 -35.32 -0.46
C LEU A 104 22.62 -36.52 -1.23
N GLY A 105 23.76 -37.07 -0.81
CA GLY A 105 24.38 -38.26 -1.37
C GLY A 105 25.88 -38.36 -1.10
N HIS A 106 26.45 -39.54 -1.40
CA HIS A 106 27.87 -39.84 -1.22
C HIS A 106 28.59 -39.94 -2.58
N ALA A 107 29.68 -39.21 -2.75
CA ALA A 107 30.58 -39.37 -3.90
C ALA A 107 31.79 -40.24 -3.48
N GLN A 108 31.97 -41.40 -4.11
CA GLN A 108 33.13 -42.27 -3.90
C GLN A 108 34.34 -41.76 -4.69
N GLN A 109 35.53 -41.78 -4.07
CA GLN A 109 36.78 -41.61 -4.82
C GLN A 109 37.02 -42.83 -5.73
N PRO A 110 37.38 -42.63 -7.01
CA PRO A 110 37.83 -43.73 -7.87
C PRO A 110 39.21 -44.21 -7.40
N ARG A 111 39.25 -45.35 -6.71
CA ARG A 111 40.41 -46.23 -6.44
C ARG A 111 41.74 -45.54 -6.06
N ALA A 112 42.06 -45.57 -4.77
CA ALA A 112 43.22 -46.27 -4.20
C ALA A 112 43.60 -45.74 -2.80
N SER A 113 42.99 -46.25 -1.74
CA SER A 113 43.67 -46.55 -0.46
C SER A 113 42.70 -47.30 0.47
N THR A 114 43.25 -48.06 1.40
CA THR A 114 42.57 -49.02 2.29
C THR A 114 41.71 -48.38 3.40
N ALA A 115 41.30 -47.12 3.24
CA ALA A 115 40.35 -46.42 4.10
C ALA A 115 39.18 -45.93 3.25
N ALA A 116 37.95 -46.27 3.63
CA ALA A 116 36.73 -45.75 2.98
C ALA A 116 36.71 -44.22 3.14
N SER A 117 37.18 -43.52 2.11
CA SER A 117 37.25 -42.07 2.02
C SER A 117 36.42 -41.62 0.83
N GLY A 118 35.60 -40.59 1.05
CA GLY A 118 34.67 -40.06 0.07
C GLY A 118 34.23 -38.65 0.45
N PHE A 119 33.29 -38.10 -0.30
CA PHE A 119 32.71 -36.78 -0.02
C PHE A 119 31.21 -36.90 0.23
N ASN A 120 30.72 -36.21 1.26
CA ASN A 120 29.30 -35.99 1.49
C ASN A 120 28.89 -34.70 0.80
N ARG A 121 27.82 -34.75 0.02
CA ARG A 121 27.12 -33.55 -0.43
C ARG A 121 26.10 -33.18 0.63
N LEU A 122 26.23 -31.99 1.21
CA LEU A 122 25.38 -31.50 2.28
C LEU A 122 24.58 -30.28 1.82
N ARG A 123 23.37 -30.14 2.32
CA ARG A 123 22.53 -28.96 2.12
C ARG A 123 21.88 -28.51 3.42
N ARG A 124 21.76 -27.19 3.58
CA ARG A 124 20.90 -26.55 4.58
C ARG A 124 20.27 -25.28 4.01
N TYR A 125 19.34 -24.72 4.74
CA TYR A 125 18.72 -23.43 4.44
C TYR A 125 18.94 -22.44 5.56
N TYR A 126 19.06 -21.17 5.20
CA TYR A 126 19.04 -20.03 6.10
C TYR A 126 17.93 -19.08 5.64
N VAL A 127 17.06 -18.70 6.57
CA VAL A 127 15.94 -17.78 6.31
C VAL A 127 16.23 -16.47 7.00
N GLN A 128 16.12 -15.38 6.26
CA GLN A 128 16.25 -14.04 6.79
C GLN A 128 14.90 -13.31 6.72
N GLY A 129 14.42 -12.87 7.88
CA GLY A 129 13.23 -12.08 8.03
C GLY A 129 13.52 -10.62 8.33
N ILE A 130 12.81 -9.69 7.70
CA ILE A 130 12.91 -8.26 7.93
C ILE A 130 11.51 -7.69 8.16
N ALA A 131 11.30 -7.04 9.30
CA ALA A 131 10.07 -6.30 9.59
C ALA A 131 10.14 -4.92 8.89
N LEU A 132 9.14 -4.61 8.07
CA LEU A 132 8.97 -3.29 7.46
C LEU A 132 7.94 -2.44 8.20
N GLY A 133 7.08 -3.08 9.00
CA GLY A 133 6.07 -2.47 9.85
C GLY A 133 5.30 -3.54 10.62
N PRO A 134 4.23 -3.16 11.36
CA PRO A 134 3.43 -4.11 12.14
C PRO A 134 2.83 -5.24 11.28
N GLU A 135 2.41 -4.91 10.06
CA GLU A 135 1.70 -5.81 9.13
C GLU A 135 2.47 -6.10 7.84
N HIS A 136 3.77 -5.75 7.78
CA HIS A 136 4.56 -5.87 6.55
C HIS A 136 5.93 -6.46 6.82
N SER A 137 6.34 -7.43 6.00
CA SER A 137 7.61 -8.13 6.14
C SER A 137 8.24 -8.52 4.80
N VAL A 138 9.55 -8.74 4.83
CA VAL A 138 10.32 -9.39 3.76
C VAL A 138 10.87 -10.69 4.33
N VAL A 139 10.74 -11.78 3.59
CA VAL A 139 11.35 -13.07 3.94
C VAL A 139 12.19 -13.54 2.76
N ARG A 140 13.44 -13.91 3.04
CA ARG A 140 14.38 -14.48 2.08
C ARG A 140 14.76 -15.88 2.49
N ILE A 141 14.86 -16.79 1.54
CA ILE A 141 15.29 -18.16 1.79
C ILE A 141 16.57 -18.41 1.01
N PHE A 142 17.65 -18.76 1.70
CA PHE A 142 18.95 -19.05 1.12
C PHE A 142 19.26 -20.53 1.26
N ARG A 143 19.61 -21.17 0.15
CA ARG A 143 20.09 -22.54 0.07
C ARG A 143 21.61 -22.55 0.12
N ILE A 144 22.18 -23.35 1.01
CA ILE A 144 23.62 -23.49 1.20
C ILE A 144 24.00 -24.95 0.91
N ASP A 145 24.87 -25.15 -0.08
CA ASP A 145 25.41 -26.46 -0.42
C ASP A 145 26.89 -26.54 -0.04
N ARG A 146 27.32 -27.68 0.51
CA ARG A 146 28.72 -27.97 0.86
C ARG A 146 29.12 -29.37 0.38
N GLU A 147 30.37 -29.53 -0.04
CA GLU A 147 31.00 -30.85 -0.15
C GLU A 147 32.02 -31.02 0.98
N GLU A 148 31.92 -32.11 1.73
CA GLU A 148 32.78 -32.38 2.90
C GLU A 148 33.42 -33.76 2.79
N ALA A 149 34.75 -33.83 2.92
CA ALA A 149 35.47 -35.09 2.92
C ALA A 149 35.24 -35.85 4.22
N PHE A 150 34.98 -37.16 4.15
CA PHE A 150 34.91 -38.02 5.33
C PHE A 150 35.97 -39.12 5.27
N THR A 151 36.51 -39.47 6.44
CA THR A 151 37.42 -40.59 6.64
C THR A 151 36.91 -41.47 7.78
N GLY A 152 36.36 -42.65 7.48
CA GLY A 152 35.83 -43.56 8.51
C GLY A 152 34.38 -43.28 8.96
N LYS A 153 34.03 -43.64 10.21
CA LYS A 153 32.65 -43.61 10.77
C LYS A 153 32.24 -42.26 11.39
N ASP A 154 33.01 -41.19 11.21
CA ASP A 154 32.69 -39.89 11.79
C ASP A 154 31.68 -39.16 10.91
N THR A 155 30.42 -39.16 11.36
CA THR A 155 29.37 -38.29 10.82
C THR A 155 29.40 -37.00 11.63
N PRO A 156 29.45 -35.81 11.00
CA PRO A 156 29.35 -34.54 11.73
C PRO A 156 28.08 -34.49 12.59
N THR A 157 28.18 -33.94 13.82
CA THR A 157 27.10 -33.96 14.82
C THR A 157 25.88 -33.11 14.45
N ASP A 158 26.03 -32.23 13.47
CA ASP A 158 25.04 -31.30 12.91
C ASP A 158 24.34 -31.82 11.64
N VAL A 159 24.61 -33.08 11.26
CA VAL A 159 24.05 -33.76 10.07
C VAL A 159 22.95 -34.74 10.46
N VAL A 160 21.76 -34.59 9.88
CA VAL A 160 20.67 -35.57 9.99
C VAL A 160 20.89 -36.65 8.92
N GLY A 161 21.31 -37.85 9.36
CA GLY A 161 21.51 -39.01 8.48
C GLY A 161 20.19 -39.71 8.11
N GLU A 162 20.17 -40.40 6.96
CA GLU A 162 19.02 -41.11 6.37
C GLU A 162 18.43 -42.28 7.21
N GLY A 163 18.72 -42.37 8.51
CA GLY A 163 18.31 -43.47 9.39
C GLY A 163 17.48 -43.10 10.62
N ALA A 164 17.20 -41.82 10.89
CA ALA A 164 16.49 -41.41 12.10
C ALA A 164 14.96 -41.34 11.90
N GLN A 165 14.34 -42.44 11.44
CA GLN A 165 12.90 -42.61 11.63
C GLN A 165 12.63 -43.06 13.07
N GLY A 166 12.16 -42.12 13.90
CA GLY A 166 11.46 -42.46 15.14
C GLY A 166 12.06 -41.90 16.42
N VAL A 167 11.79 -40.63 16.74
CA VAL A 167 11.63 -40.19 18.13
C VAL A 167 10.49 -39.16 18.20
N THR A 168 9.27 -39.64 18.39
CA THR A 168 8.04 -38.86 18.65
C THR A 168 8.01 -38.29 20.07
N GLY A 169 9.10 -37.66 20.54
CA GLY A 169 9.29 -37.34 21.97
C GLY A 169 9.55 -35.87 22.35
N HIS A 170 9.92 -35.00 21.40
CA HIS A 170 10.39 -33.63 21.74
C HIS A 170 9.37 -32.51 21.49
N ALA A 171 8.17 -32.83 21.00
CA ALA A 171 7.10 -31.84 20.76
C ALA A 171 6.54 -31.20 22.04
N ALA A 172 6.80 -31.77 23.23
CA ALA A 172 6.20 -31.30 24.50
C ALA A 172 7.04 -30.28 25.28
N SER A 173 8.36 -30.24 25.08
CA SER A 173 9.24 -29.30 25.83
C SER A 173 9.43 -27.96 25.12
N ILE A 174 9.14 -27.89 23.82
CA ILE A 174 9.26 -26.68 23.01
C ILE A 174 8.08 -25.74 23.23
N THR A 175 6.88 -26.26 23.55
CA THR A 175 5.67 -25.47 23.87
C THR A 175 5.86 -24.44 24.99
N ASN A 176 6.81 -24.65 25.91
CA ASN A 176 7.01 -23.77 27.06
C ASN A 176 7.87 -22.53 26.77
N GLN A 177 8.75 -22.54 25.77
CA GLN A 177 9.53 -21.35 25.39
C GLN A 177 8.73 -20.36 24.53
N TRP A 178 7.66 -20.82 23.86
CA TRP A 178 6.79 -19.96 23.06
C TRP A 178 5.65 -19.33 23.86
N ALA A 179 5.31 -19.87 25.04
CA ALA A 179 4.42 -19.20 25.99
C ALA A 179 5.00 -17.86 26.49
N GLU A 180 6.33 -17.72 26.57
CA GLU A 180 7.00 -16.45 26.90
C GLU A 180 6.93 -15.42 25.76
N PHE A 181 6.84 -15.88 24.50
CA PHE A 181 6.64 -15.02 23.33
C PHE A 181 5.20 -14.52 23.20
N ASP A 182 4.22 -15.39 23.45
CA ASP A 182 2.81 -14.99 23.52
C ASP A 182 2.58 -13.96 24.65
N GLN A 183 3.28 -14.10 25.79
CA GLN A 183 3.27 -13.11 26.87
C GLN A 183 3.93 -11.77 26.49
N ALA A 184 5.00 -11.76 25.69
CA ALA A 184 5.60 -10.52 25.19
C ALA A 184 4.68 -9.80 24.18
N ALA A 185 3.94 -10.56 23.36
CA ALA A 185 2.92 -10.03 22.47
C ALA A 185 1.65 -9.57 23.23
N GLU A 186 1.25 -10.25 24.31
CA GLU A 186 0.18 -9.81 25.23
C GLU A 186 0.58 -8.55 26.01
N ALA A 187 1.83 -8.45 26.49
CA ALA A 187 2.34 -7.25 27.17
C ALA A 187 2.40 -6.02 26.25
N ALA A 188 2.48 -6.23 24.92
CA ALA A 188 2.32 -5.16 23.93
C ALA A 188 0.84 -4.79 23.67
N ARG A 189 -0.12 -5.69 23.94
CA ARG A 189 -1.58 -5.47 23.74
C ARG A 189 -2.33 -5.04 25.02
N HIS A 190 -1.85 -5.36 26.22
CA HIS A 190 -2.56 -5.15 27.49
C HIS A 190 -2.23 -3.86 28.26
N HIS A 191 -1.41 -2.94 27.74
CA HIS A 191 -1.16 -1.64 28.40
C HIS A 191 -2.24 -0.58 28.13
N THR A 192 -3.51 -0.98 28.23
CA THR A 192 -4.69 -0.10 28.27
C THR A 192 -5.76 -0.64 29.25
N SER A 193 -5.45 -0.78 30.54
CA SER A 193 -6.42 -0.71 31.66
C SER A 193 -5.72 -0.76 33.04
N THR A 194 -6.16 0.09 33.97
CA THR A 194 -5.61 0.55 35.27
C THR A 194 -5.76 -0.44 36.48
N PRO A 195 -5.54 -0.05 37.77
CA PRO A 195 -4.28 0.14 38.54
C PRO A 195 -4.19 -0.75 39.83
N ASP A 196 -3.00 -0.90 40.45
CA ASP A 196 -2.73 -0.70 41.91
C ASP A 196 -1.44 -1.36 42.46
N ASP A 197 -1.13 -0.90 43.69
CA ASP A 197 0.08 -0.72 44.48
C ASP A 197 0.89 -1.94 45.02
N ASN A 198 2.10 -1.59 45.46
CA ASN A 198 3.01 -2.21 46.45
C ASN A 198 4.00 -3.34 46.07
N GLY A 199 5.30 -3.04 46.31
CA GLY A 199 6.32 -4.05 46.66
C GLY A 199 7.77 -3.66 46.37
N ARG A 200 8.46 -3.02 47.33
CA ARG A 200 9.86 -2.58 47.27
C ARG A 200 10.90 -3.73 47.43
N ASN A 201 12.10 -3.44 46.90
CA ASN A 201 13.46 -3.83 47.36
C ASN A 201 14.02 -5.24 47.03
N HIS A 202 15.08 -5.31 46.21
CA HIS A 202 16.47 -5.36 46.69
C HIS A 202 17.51 -5.28 45.55
N ALA A 203 18.71 -4.79 45.91
CA ALA A 203 19.77 -4.32 45.03
C ALA A 203 21.05 -5.16 45.15
N LYS A 204 21.98 -4.92 44.21
CA LYS A 204 23.45 -5.19 44.23
C LYS A 204 23.84 -6.67 43.99
N ASN A 205 24.95 -7.04 43.32
CA ASN A 205 26.23 -6.38 43.08
C ASN A 205 27.08 -7.17 42.04
N MET A 206 28.08 -6.49 41.47
CA MET A 206 29.46 -6.94 41.12
C MET A 206 29.82 -7.60 39.76
N ALA A 207 30.65 -6.83 39.02
CA ALA A 207 32.08 -7.09 38.70
C ALA A 207 32.52 -7.67 37.33
N ASP A 208 33.06 -6.76 36.49
CA ASP A 208 34.47 -6.63 36.08
C ASP A 208 35.23 -7.73 35.29
N GLN A 209 35.86 -7.25 34.19
CA GLN A 209 37.26 -7.50 33.73
C GLN A 209 37.59 -8.25 32.41
N ARG A 210 38.32 -7.48 31.54
CA ARG A 210 39.52 -7.80 30.69
C ARG A 210 39.42 -7.93 29.16
N VAL A 211 39.68 -6.78 28.49
CA VAL A 211 40.81 -6.41 27.60
C VAL A 211 41.66 -7.48 26.88
N GLY A 212 41.90 -7.22 25.58
CA GLY A 212 43.14 -7.49 24.79
C GLY A 212 42.92 -8.39 23.56
N GLU A 213 43.46 -8.19 22.35
CA GLU A 213 44.44 -7.25 21.78
C GLU A 213 44.49 -7.51 20.24
N GLU A 214 45.09 -6.58 19.48
CA GLU A 214 45.10 -6.43 18.00
C GLU A 214 46.03 -7.38 17.20
N ALA A 215 45.78 -7.57 15.89
CA ALA A 215 46.76 -7.50 14.76
C ALA A 215 46.09 -7.86 13.41
N ARG A 216 45.89 -6.98 12.42
CA ARG A 216 46.77 -6.32 11.41
C ARG A 216 47.28 -7.17 10.22
N VAL A 217 46.81 -6.76 9.02
CA VAL A 217 47.51 -6.56 7.72
C VAL A 217 47.44 -7.67 6.63
N GLY A 218 47.05 -7.26 5.41
CA GLY A 218 47.52 -7.88 4.16
C GLY A 218 46.67 -7.65 2.90
N GLN A 219 46.92 -6.56 2.17
CA GLN A 219 46.32 -6.23 0.86
C GLN A 219 46.91 -7.03 -0.33
N GLY A 220 46.09 -7.22 -1.37
CA GLY A 220 46.48 -7.39 -2.79
C GLY A 220 45.47 -8.29 -3.53
N GLY A 221 44.85 -7.98 -4.67
CA GLY A 221 44.93 -6.89 -5.63
C GLY A 221 44.53 -7.45 -7.01
N LEU A 222 43.61 -6.76 -7.71
CA LEU A 222 43.23 -6.89 -9.15
C LEU A 222 42.34 -8.11 -9.53
N GLY A 223 41.25 -8.02 -10.28
CA GLY A 223 40.61 -6.89 -10.95
C GLY A 223 39.46 -7.38 -11.87
N ARG A 224 38.35 -6.63 -11.84
CA ARG A 224 37.43 -6.29 -12.95
C ARG A 224 36.68 -7.41 -13.70
N LEU A 225 35.38 -7.51 -13.42
CA LEU A 225 34.31 -7.40 -14.41
C LEU A 225 33.02 -6.89 -13.72
N GLU A 226 32.63 -5.66 -14.06
CA GLU A 226 31.35 -5.03 -13.66
C GLU A 226 30.19 -5.64 -14.45
N ARG A 227 29.01 -5.77 -13.81
CA ARG A 227 27.74 -5.16 -14.29
C ARG A 227 26.59 -5.29 -13.26
N SER A 228 26.33 -4.17 -12.59
CA SER A 228 25.03 -3.53 -12.32
C SER A 228 23.87 -4.34 -11.69
N MET A 229 23.88 -4.44 -10.36
CA MET A 229 22.72 -4.37 -9.45
C MET A 229 22.94 -3.69 -8.05
N PRO A 230 24.05 -2.98 -7.69
CA PRO A 230 24.18 -2.43 -6.33
C PRO A 230 23.94 -0.91 -6.27
N ALA A 231 22.85 -0.43 -5.66
CA ALA A 231 22.74 1.00 -5.30
C ALA A 231 21.82 1.34 -4.11
N ASP A 232 21.28 0.38 -3.35
CA ASP A 232 20.56 0.62 -2.09
C ASP A 232 21.35 0.05 -0.90
N PRO A 233 21.76 0.88 0.08
CA PRO A 233 22.48 0.44 1.28
C PRO A 233 21.81 -0.61 2.17
N ARG A 234 20.49 -0.79 2.13
CA ARG A 234 19.76 -1.88 2.83
C ARG A 234 19.93 -3.24 2.16
N PHE A 235 20.36 -3.22 0.90
CA PHE A 235 20.59 -4.39 0.05
C PHE A 235 22.06 -4.50 -0.37
N VAL A 236 22.95 -3.73 0.27
CA VAL A 236 24.39 -3.96 0.20
C VAL A 236 24.61 -5.34 0.81
N ASN A 237 25.13 -6.28 -0.02
CA ASN A 237 25.21 -7.72 0.25
C ASN A 237 23.97 -8.57 -0.11
N GLN A 238 23.06 -8.12 -0.99
CA GLN A 238 21.91 -8.93 -1.47
C GLN A 238 22.25 -10.32 -2.08
N HIS A 239 23.52 -10.58 -2.38
CA HIS A 239 24.05 -11.88 -2.83
C HIS A 239 25.14 -12.44 -1.89
N ARG A 240 25.32 -11.85 -0.71
CA ARG A 240 26.32 -12.24 0.27
C ARG A 240 25.60 -12.53 1.57
N MET A 241 25.69 -13.79 2.01
CA MET A 241 25.57 -14.14 3.43
C MET A 241 26.36 -13.14 4.30
N PRO A 242 26.02 -12.96 5.59
CA PRO A 242 26.94 -12.39 6.57
C PRO A 242 28.34 -13.00 6.40
N GLY A 243 29.38 -12.21 6.68
CA GLY A 243 30.76 -12.51 6.34
C GLY A 243 31.19 -13.94 6.72
N GLN A 244 32.06 -14.50 5.89
CA GLN A 244 32.61 -15.86 5.96
C GLN A 244 33.25 -16.23 7.32
N ASP A 245 33.54 -15.23 8.15
CA ASP A 245 34.07 -15.39 9.51
C ASP A 245 32.98 -15.72 10.54
N ASP A 246 31.72 -15.37 10.29
CA ASP A 246 30.59 -15.60 11.22
C ASP A 246 29.99 -17.01 11.12
N MET A 247 30.23 -17.74 10.02
CA MET A 247 29.73 -19.11 9.81
C MET A 247 30.76 -20.22 10.04
N ARG A 248 31.94 -19.87 10.59
CA ARG A 248 33.06 -20.78 10.87
C ARG A 248 33.45 -21.70 9.70
N GLY A 249 34.39 -21.20 8.90
CA GLY A 249 35.49 -22.03 8.41
C GLY A 249 35.18 -22.97 7.25
N SER A 250 34.72 -22.44 6.11
CA SER A 250 34.95 -22.91 4.74
C SER A 250 34.13 -22.04 3.77
N ASN A 251 34.45 -22.02 2.47
CA ASN A 251 33.81 -21.22 1.41
C ASN A 251 32.31 -21.51 1.17
N GLU A 252 31.42 -21.23 2.12
CA GLU A 252 29.97 -21.47 2.01
C GLU A 252 29.24 -20.22 1.48
N LEU A 253 28.87 -20.22 0.20
CA LEU A 253 28.02 -19.18 -0.42
C LEU A 253 26.57 -19.68 -0.51
N GLY A 254 25.65 -19.02 0.21
CA GLY A 254 24.22 -19.26 0.09
C GLY A 254 23.64 -18.63 -1.19
N VAL A 255 22.82 -19.38 -1.92
CA VAL A 255 22.09 -18.92 -3.11
C VAL A 255 20.63 -18.75 -2.75
N ARG A 256 19.99 -17.64 -3.13
CA ARG A 256 18.56 -17.42 -2.88
C ARG A 256 17.73 -18.51 -3.57
N ASP A 257 16.82 -19.13 -2.83
CA ASP A 257 15.95 -20.19 -3.33
C ASP A 257 14.59 -19.61 -3.71
N LEU A 258 14.50 -19.11 -4.95
CA LEU A 258 13.25 -18.56 -5.49
C LEU A 258 12.15 -19.61 -5.64
N GLY A 259 12.50 -20.91 -5.64
CA GLY A 259 11.53 -22.01 -5.65
C GLY A 259 10.75 -22.04 -4.34
N LEU A 260 11.45 -22.05 -3.21
CA LEU A 260 10.81 -21.99 -1.89
C LEU A 260 10.12 -20.64 -1.65
N GLU A 261 10.70 -19.53 -2.08
CA GLU A 261 10.02 -18.23 -1.94
C GLU A 261 8.72 -18.15 -2.76
N ARG A 262 8.66 -18.78 -3.94
CA ARG A 262 7.40 -18.93 -4.69
C ARG A 262 6.36 -19.71 -3.88
N GLU A 263 6.74 -20.83 -3.27
CA GLU A 263 5.83 -21.60 -2.40
C GLU A 263 5.38 -20.78 -1.17
N LEU A 264 6.23 -19.90 -0.66
CA LEU A 264 5.86 -18.97 0.40
C LEU A 264 4.81 -17.95 -0.06
N VAL A 265 4.95 -17.40 -1.28
CA VAL A 265 3.91 -16.55 -1.91
C VAL A 265 2.60 -17.32 -2.07
N GLN A 266 2.64 -18.60 -2.47
CA GLN A 266 1.44 -19.42 -2.58
C GLN A 266 0.70 -19.56 -1.24
N ARG A 267 1.44 -19.67 -0.12
CA ARG A 267 0.85 -19.79 1.22
C ARG A 267 0.28 -18.48 1.74
N LEU A 268 0.97 -17.36 1.48
CA LEU A 268 0.65 -16.05 2.07
C LEU A 268 -0.22 -15.16 1.19
N GLU A 269 -0.18 -15.27 -0.14
CA GLU A 269 -0.89 -14.34 -1.04
C GLU A 269 -1.85 -15.01 -2.03
N GLN A 270 -1.88 -16.35 -2.08
CA GLN A 270 -2.75 -17.13 -2.97
C GLN A 270 -3.75 -18.03 -2.20
N PHE A 271 -3.97 -17.72 -0.93
CA PHE A 271 -4.92 -18.45 -0.08
C PHE A 271 -6.37 -18.03 -0.37
N PRO A 272 -7.36 -18.94 -0.32
CA PRO A 272 -8.76 -18.56 -0.38
C PRO A 272 -9.17 -17.81 0.89
N SER A 273 -10.02 -16.77 0.79
CA SER A 273 -10.62 -16.16 1.99
C SER A 273 -11.47 -17.19 2.75
N LEU A 274 -11.43 -17.18 4.08
CA LEU A 274 -12.35 -17.97 4.90
C LEU A 274 -13.78 -17.44 4.78
N GLU A 275 -14.72 -18.29 4.33
CA GLU A 275 -16.15 -17.98 4.37
C GLU A 275 -16.79 -18.45 5.67
N PHE A 276 -17.41 -17.52 6.39
CA PHE A 276 -18.07 -17.84 7.65
C PHE A 276 -19.55 -18.16 7.42
N THR A 277 -19.96 -19.41 7.65
CA THR A 277 -21.38 -19.85 7.62
C THR A 277 -22.13 -19.57 8.93
N GLY A 278 -21.43 -19.07 9.94
CA GLY A 278 -21.97 -18.62 11.23
C GLY A 278 -21.02 -17.63 11.89
N GLY A 279 -21.33 -17.18 13.10
CA GLY A 279 -20.49 -16.22 13.81
C GLY A 279 -21.32 -15.29 14.69
N GLY A 280 -20.64 -14.35 15.33
CA GLY A 280 -21.31 -13.25 16.01
C GLY A 280 -22.09 -12.41 15.00
N VAL A 281 -23.16 -11.77 15.46
CA VAL A 281 -23.88 -10.78 14.68
C VAL A 281 -23.89 -9.52 15.52
N ASP A 282 -23.29 -8.45 15.01
CA ASP A 282 -23.37 -7.14 15.64
C ASP A 282 -24.84 -6.76 15.82
N PRO A 283 -25.28 -6.21 16.95
CA PRO A 283 -26.66 -5.75 17.13
C PRO A 283 -27.15 -4.84 16.00
N ALA A 284 -28.47 -4.81 15.79
CA ALA A 284 -29.10 -4.03 14.74
C ALA A 284 -28.62 -2.57 14.77
N LEU A 285 -28.42 -2.00 13.58
CA LEU A 285 -27.93 -0.63 13.48
C LEU A 285 -29.07 0.34 13.77
N PRO A 286 -28.82 1.44 14.52
CA PRO A 286 -29.78 2.52 14.58
C PRO A 286 -30.00 3.09 13.16
N PRO A 287 -31.20 3.62 12.86
CA PRO A 287 -31.45 4.27 11.58
C PRO A 287 -30.51 5.47 11.39
N SER A 288 -30.02 5.66 10.17
CA SER A 288 -29.20 6.82 9.85
C SER A 288 -29.98 8.14 10.00
N PRO A 289 -29.27 9.25 10.22
CA PRO A 289 -29.87 10.59 10.20
C PRO A 289 -30.70 10.83 8.93
N PRO A 290 -31.90 11.44 9.01
CA PRO A 290 -32.67 11.83 7.83
C PRO A 290 -31.83 12.50 6.74
N ARG A 291 -31.95 12.09 5.47
CA ARG A 291 -31.16 12.68 4.35
C ARG A 291 -29.65 12.47 4.45
N ALA A 292 -29.18 11.51 5.26
CA ALA A 292 -27.79 11.09 5.18
C ALA A 292 -27.45 10.65 3.74
N PRO A 293 -26.23 10.91 3.24
CA PRO A 293 -25.87 10.49 1.90
C PRO A 293 -25.85 8.95 1.81
N PRO A 294 -26.36 8.35 0.72
CA PRO A 294 -26.13 6.96 0.39
C PRO A 294 -24.66 6.55 0.55
N LEU A 295 -24.41 5.35 1.08
CA LEU A 295 -23.08 4.73 1.20
C LEU A 295 -22.35 4.66 -0.14
N THR A 296 -23.08 4.58 -1.25
CA THR A 296 -22.56 4.58 -2.60
C THR A 296 -21.94 5.91 -3.01
N MET A 297 -22.30 7.04 -2.38
CA MET A 297 -21.56 8.31 -2.57
C MET A 297 -20.18 8.27 -1.91
N GLY A 298 -20.05 7.65 -0.73
CA GLY A 298 -18.76 7.43 -0.08
C GLY A 298 -17.83 6.53 -0.90
N TRP A 299 -18.39 5.60 -1.68
CA TRP A 299 -17.64 4.74 -2.59
C TRP A 299 -17.01 5.51 -3.77
N GLU A 300 -17.76 6.43 -4.39
CA GLU A 300 -17.27 7.30 -5.48
C GLU A 300 -16.09 8.18 -5.00
N GLN A 301 -16.11 8.51 -3.72
CA GLN A 301 -15.15 9.36 -3.02
C GLN A 301 -13.83 8.62 -2.66
N GLU A 302 -13.88 7.32 -2.36
CA GLU A 302 -12.72 6.46 -2.01
C GLU A 302 -11.93 5.93 -3.21
N GLN A 303 -12.01 6.62 -4.35
CA GLN A 303 -11.49 6.13 -5.64
C GLN A 303 -12.02 4.73 -6.00
N GLY A 304 -13.19 4.32 -5.50
CA GLY A 304 -13.87 3.08 -5.92
C GLY A 304 -14.39 3.11 -7.37
N GLY A 305 -14.01 4.16 -8.12
CA GLY A 305 -14.56 4.55 -9.41
C GLY A 305 -15.95 5.16 -9.28
N MET A 306 -16.25 6.15 -10.12
CA MET A 306 -17.60 6.25 -10.66
C MET A 306 -17.79 5.01 -11.55
N PRO A 307 -18.85 4.20 -11.38
CA PRO A 307 -19.04 3.01 -12.21
C PRO A 307 -19.37 3.30 -13.69
N PHE A 308 -19.23 4.54 -14.16
CA PHE A 308 -19.96 5.07 -15.30
C PHE A 308 -19.15 6.10 -16.08
N ALA A 309 -18.35 5.54 -16.99
CA ALA A 309 -17.69 6.15 -18.13
C ALA A 309 -16.46 7.05 -17.86
N GLY A 310 -15.50 6.94 -18.78
CA GLY A 310 -14.35 7.83 -18.81
C GLY A 310 -14.74 9.30 -19.00
N PRO A 311 -13.80 10.24 -18.77
CA PRO A 311 -14.05 11.66 -18.96
C PRO A 311 -14.65 11.94 -20.36
N GLY A 312 -15.86 12.50 -20.41
CA GLY A 312 -16.51 12.94 -21.65
C GLY A 312 -17.63 12.06 -22.22
N ALA A 313 -18.09 11.02 -21.52
CA ALA A 313 -19.15 10.19 -22.07
C ALA A 313 -20.56 10.80 -21.88
N PRO A 314 -21.42 10.78 -22.92
CA PRO A 314 -22.76 11.33 -22.86
C PRO A 314 -23.71 10.48 -21.99
N LYS A 315 -24.61 11.14 -21.24
CA LYS A 315 -25.80 10.50 -20.65
C LYS A 315 -26.75 10.12 -21.80
N PRO A 316 -27.13 8.84 -21.98
CA PRO A 316 -27.76 8.00 -20.94
C PRO A 316 -27.01 6.69 -20.59
N LEU A 317 -27.42 6.09 -19.47
CA LEU A 317 -27.01 4.80 -18.82
C LEU A 317 -25.92 3.98 -19.54
N LEU A 318 -24.66 4.33 -19.31
CA LEU A 318 -23.51 3.53 -19.71
C LEU A 318 -23.29 2.38 -18.74
N CYS A 319 -22.93 1.19 -19.24
CA CYS A 319 -22.67 -0.01 -18.42
C CYS A 319 -21.35 0.02 -17.64
N GLY A 320 -20.70 1.19 -17.54
CA GLY A 320 -19.33 1.31 -17.07
C GLY A 320 -18.30 0.99 -18.15
N GLU A 321 -17.12 0.53 -17.74
CA GLU A 321 -16.09 0.06 -18.66
C GLU A 321 -16.58 -1.19 -19.41
N SER A 322 -16.47 -1.19 -20.73
CA SER A 322 -16.95 -2.30 -21.54
C SER A 322 -16.14 -3.56 -21.27
N VAL A 323 -16.83 -4.71 -21.19
CA VAL A 323 -16.20 -6.02 -21.01
C VAL A 323 -16.17 -6.66 -22.38
N ARG A 324 -14.97 -6.90 -22.90
CA ARG A 324 -14.78 -7.47 -24.25
C ARG A 324 -15.03 -8.98 -24.25
N GLY A 325 -15.24 -9.57 -25.42
CA GLY A 325 -15.38 -11.03 -25.56
C GLY A 325 -16.72 -11.59 -25.06
N LEU A 326 -17.78 -10.79 -25.15
CA LEU A 326 -19.11 -11.13 -24.67
C LEU A 326 -19.88 -12.09 -25.60
N GLU A 327 -19.48 -12.16 -26.87
CA GLU A 327 -20.20 -12.86 -27.93
C GLU A 327 -20.53 -14.32 -27.58
N PRO A 328 -19.64 -15.12 -26.94
CA PRO A 328 -19.96 -16.47 -26.53
C PRO A 328 -21.03 -16.56 -25.42
N LEU A 329 -21.21 -15.48 -24.66
CA LEU A 329 -22.11 -15.41 -23.51
C LEU A 329 -23.54 -14.96 -23.88
N GLU A 330 -23.78 -14.60 -25.14
CA GLU A 330 -25.07 -14.03 -25.59
C GLU A 330 -26.14 -15.09 -25.90
N LYS A 331 -25.88 -16.37 -25.62
CA LYS A 331 -26.85 -17.44 -25.85
C LYS A 331 -27.97 -17.38 -24.81
N ALA A 332 -29.22 -17.46 -25.28
CA ALA A 332 -30.39 -17.53 -24.39
C ALA A 332 -30.33 -18.78 -23.49
N GLY A 333 -30.72 -18.64 -22.23
CA GLY A 333 -30.71 -19.73 -21.25
C GLY A 333 -29.31 -20.19 -20.81
N LEU A 334 -28.25 -19.44 -21.14
CA LEU A 334 -26.90 -19.72 -20.69
C LEU A 334 -26.72 -19.35 -19.20
N ALA A 335 -26.05 -20.21 -18.45
CA ALA A 335 -25.54 -19.90 -17.12
C ALA A 335 -24.06 -19.49 -17.20
N VAL A 336 -23.73 -18.33 -16.67
CA VAL A 336 -22.35 -17.82 -16.57
C VAL A 336 -22.05 -17.64 -15.10
N LEU A 337 -21.11 -18.41 -14.56
CA LEU A 337 -20.71 -18.35 -13.16
C LEU A 337 -19.35 -17.68 -13.09
N VAL A 338 -19.23 -16.65 -12.27
CA VAL A 338 -17.99 -15.89 -12.09
C VAL A 338 -17.47 -16.14 -10.68
N GLY A 339 -16.27 -16.72 -10.61
CA GLY A 339 -15.53 -16.95 -9.37
C GLY A 339 -14.89 -15.66 -8.87
N GLU A 340 -15.01 -15.36 -7.59
CA GLU A 340 -14.35 -14.24 -6.93
C GLU A 340 -13.54 -14.69 -5.68
N GLN A 341 -12.38 -14.07 -5.43
CA GLN A 341 -11.56 -14.27 -4.21
C GLN A 341 -12.10 -13.58 -2.95
N LEU A 342 -13.24 -12.91 -3.10
CA LEU A 342 -13.98 -12.09 -2.14
C LEU A 342 -13.25 -10.79 -1.76
N GLY A 343 -14.04 -9.75 -1.43
CA GLY A 343 -13.51 -8.48 -0.94
C GLY A 343 -12.69 -7.68 -1.95
N THR A 344 -13.02 -7.76 -3.25
CA THR A 344 -12.40 -6.94 -4.31
C THR A 344 -13.37 -5.91 -4.87
N ARG A 345 -12.85 -4.82 -5.46
CA ARG A 345 -13.69 -3.82 -6.15
C ARG A 345 -14.03 -4.25 -7.57
N GLU A 346 -13.08 -4.88 -8.24
CA GLU A 346 -13.06 -5.04 -9.69
C GLU A 346 -14.02 -6.14 -10.15
N VAL A 347 -14.15 -7.25 -9.42
CA VAL A 347 -14.97 -8.38 -9.85
C VAL A 347 -16.48 -8.07 -9.78
N PRO A 348 -17.05 -7.52 -8.68
CA PRO A 348 -18.46 -7.11 -8.68
C PRO A 348 -18.75 -6.01 -9.71
N ALA A 349 -17.78 -5.13 -9.97
CA ALA A 349 -17.89 -4.12 -11.01
C ALA A 349 -17.97 -4.75 -12.42
N ALA A 350 -17.05 -5.66 -12.75
CA ALA A 350 -17.03 -6.37 -14.03
C ALA A 350 -18.29 -7.21 -14.24
N VAL A 351 -18.79 -7.90 -13.22
CA VAL A 351 -20.07 -8.65 -13.27
C VAL A 351 -21.24 -7.71 -13.54
N GLY A 352 -21.30 -6.54 -12.90
CA GLY A 352 -22.30 -5.53 -13.23
C GLY A 352 -22.20 -5.03 -14.68
N ASN A 353 -20.97 -4.81 -15.18
CA ASN A 353 -20.75 -4.35 -16.55
C ASN A 353 -21.21 -5.42 -17.56
N LEU A 354 -20.95 -6.71 -17.29
CA LEU A 354 -21.44 -7.86 -18.05
C LEU A 354 -22.98 -7.89 -18.07
N ALA A 355 -23.62 -7.83 -16.90
CA ALA A 355 -25.08 -7.85 -16.77
C ALA A 355 -25.75 -6.74 -17.60
N CYS A 356 -25.25 -5.52 -17.47
CA CYS A 356 -25.79 -4.39 -18.21
C CYS A 356 -25.56 -4.52 -19.72
N GLN A 357 -24.38 -4.97 -20.16
CA GLN A 357 -24.06 -5.14 -21.58
C GLN A 357 -24.88 -6.26 -22.24
N LEU A 358 -25.17 -7.34 -21.53
CA LEU A 358 -26.10 -8.37 -21.99
C LEU A 358 -27.53 -7.82 -22.09
N ALA A 359 -27.98 -7.07 -21.08
CA ALA A 359 -29.29 -6.43 -21.07
C ALA A 359 -29.48 -5.42 -22.22
N GLN A 360 -28.47 -4.60 -22.51
CA GLN A 360 -28.47 -3.67 -23.66
C GLN A 360 -28.56 -4.41 -25.01
N ARG A 361 -28.05 -5.63 -25.09
CA ARG A 361 -28.18 -6.52 -26.25
C ARG A 361 -29.48 -7.34 -26.24
N LYS A 362 -30.49 -6.90 -25.48
CA LYS A 362 -31.81 -7.52 -25.36
C LYS A 362 -31.75 -8.97 -24.85
N ARG A 363 -30.81 -9.27 -23.95
CA ARG A 363 -30.79 -10.52 -23.19
C ARG A 363 -31.26 -10.22 -21.77
N PRO A 364 -32.42 -10.74 -21.33
CA PRO A 364 -32.79 -10.66 -19.93
C PRO A 364 -31.70 -11.31 -19.07
N VAL A 365 -31.36 -10.69 -17.94
CA VAL A 365 -30.31 -11.20 -17.04
C VAL A 365 -30.90 -11.48 -15.68
N LEU A 366 -30.69 -12.71 -15.20
CA LEU A 366 -30.89 -13.08 -13.80
C LEU A 366 -29.52 -13.02 -13.10
N LEU A 367 -29.26 -11.96 -12.35
CA LEU A 367 -28.06 -11.77 -11.56
C LEU A 367 -28.20 -12.43 -10.18
N ALA A 368 -27.62 -13.61 -10.01
CA ALA A 368 -27.58 -14.30 -8.72
C ALA A 368 -26.40 -13.78 -7.88
N LEU A 369 -26.72 -13.23 -6.70
CA LEU A 369 -25.76 -12.66 -5.76
C LEU A 369 -25.47 -13.64 -4.61
N PRO A 370 -24.25 -13.67 -4.06
CA PRO A 370 -23.87 -14.54 -2.94
C PRO A 370 -24.44 -14.04 -1.60
N LEU A 371 -25.66 -13.50 -1.64
CA LEU A 371 -26.46 -13.12 -0.49
C LEU A 371 -27.25 -14.35 0.00
N PRO A 372 -27.44 -14.49 1.31
CA PRO A 372 -28.32 -15.51 1.87
C PRO A 372 -29.77 -15.33 1.44
N GLN A 373 -30.48 -16.43 1.19
CA GLN A 373 -31.88 -16.40 0.74
C GLN A 373 -32.81 -15.62 1.69
N GLU A 374 -32.51 -15.58 2.99
CA GLU A 374 -33.25 -14.76 3.95
C GLU A 374 -33.13 -13.24 3.72
N GLU A 375 -32.12 -12.78 2.98
CA GLU A 375 -31.93 -11.37 2.61
C GLU A 375 -32.76 -10.97 1.38
N GLN A 376 -33.41 -11.93 0.69
CA GLN A 376 -34.20 -11.70 -0.53
C GLN A 376 -35.27 -10.62 -0.34
N PRO A 377 -36.09 -10.59 0.74
CA PRO A 377 -37.11 -9.56 0.92
C PRO A 377 -36.52 -8.14 1.06
N ALA A 378 -35.38 -8.00 1.74
CA ALA A 378 -34.70 -6.73 1.91
C ALA A 378 -34.06 -6.26 0.59
N LEU A 379 -33.47 -7.19 -0.16
CA LEU A 379 -32.97 -6.93 -1.52
C LEU A 379 -34.09 -6.43 -2.45
N GLU A 380 -35.23 -7.12 -2.49
CA GLU A 380 -36.38 -6.73 -3.33
C GLU A 380 -37.00 -5.40 -2.93
N ALA A 381 -37.05 -5.11 -1.62
CA ALA A 381 -37.49 -3.81 -1.12
C ALA A 381 -36.55 -2.70 -1.61
N TYR A 382 -35.23 -2.89 -1.47
CA TYR A 382 -34.24 -1.93 -1.95
C TYR A 382 -34.29 -1.73 -3.47
N LEU A 383 -34.39 -2.81 -4.25
CA LEU A 383 -34.46 -2.74 -5.72
C LEU A 383 -35.72 -2.01 -6.24
N ARG A 384 -36.80 -1.93 -5.45
CA ARG A 384 -38.01 -1.16 -5.78
C ARG A 384 -38.00 0.27 -5.24
N SER A 385 -37.03 0.59 -4.40
CA SER A 385 -36.93 1.88 -3.73
C SER A 385 -36.30 2.96 -4.61
N VAL A 386 -36.31 4.20 -4.10
CA VAL A 386 -35.59 5.33 -4.70
C VAL A 386 -34.08 5.29 -4.42
N GLY A 387 -33.64 4.43 -3.50
CA GLY A 387 -32.23 4.17 -3.19
C GLY A 387 -31.62 5.18 -2.23
N THR A 388 -32.41 5.74 -1.32
CA THR A 388 -31.90 6.67 -0.30
C THR A 388 -31.04 5.93 0.72
N ARG A 389 -30.43 6.69 1.64
CA ARG A 389 -29.67 6.06 2.73
C ARG A 389 -30.56 5.23 3.64
N GLU A 390 -31.80 5.65 3.88
CA GLU A 390 -32.78 4.90 4.67
C GLU A 390 -33.12 3.56 4.00
N ASP A 391 -33.26 3.55 2.67
CA ASP A 391 -33.45 2.32 1.91
C ASP A 391 -32.24 1.38 2.05
N GLN A 392 -31.02 1.94 2.05
CA GLN A 392 -29.78 1.16 2.25
C GLN A 392 -29.67 0.63 3.68
N ASP A 393 -30.08 1.39 4.69
CA ASP A 393 -30.05 0.90 6.07
C ASP A 393 -30.97 -0.31 6.22
N VAL A 394 -32.16 -0.30 5.60
CA VAL A 394 -33.07 -1.45 5.56
C VAL A 394 -32.42 -2.66 4.90
N LEU A 395 -31.73 -2.47 3.77
CA LEU A 395 -30.95 -3.52 3.11
C LEU A 395 -29.88 -4.11 4.05
N LEU A 396 -29.20 -3.26 4.82
CA LEU A 396 -28.07 -3.62 5.67
C LEU A 396 -28.45 -4.09 7.09
N GLN A 397 -29.74 -4.11 7.44
CA GLN A 397 -30.21 -4.67 8.72
C GLN A 397 -30.04 -6.20 8.80
N GLY A 398 -29.92 -6.86 7.65
CA GLY A 398 -29.66 -8.27 7.52
C GLY A 398 -28.52 -8.78 8.41
N SER A 399 -28.69 -9.98 8.95
CA SER A 399 -27.64 -10.59 9.79
C SER A 399 -26.40 -10.95 8.97
N PHE A 400 -26.52 -11.06 7.65
CA PHE A 400 -25.39 -11.22 6.73
C PHE A 400 -24.44 -10.02 6.77
N TRP A 401 -24.99 -8.81 6.66
CA TRP A 401 -24.22 -7.57 6.65
C TRP A 401 -23.57 -7.26 8.00
N ARG A 402 -24.25 -7.66 9.09
CA ARG A 402 -23.81 -7.48 10.48
C ARG A 402 -22.96 -8.62 11.05
N GLN A 403 -22.69 -9.65 10.25
CA GLN A 403 -21.89 -10.79 10.70
C GLN A 403 -20.49 -10.35 11.12
N VAL A 404 -19.95 -10.96 12.18
CA VAL A 404 -18.57 -10.80 12.62
C VAL A 404 -17.96 -12.18 12.83
N PRO A 405 -16.78 -12.45 12.26
CA PRO A 405 -16.00 -11.58 11.36
C PRO A 405 -16.62 -11.40 9.97
N ARG A 406 -16.21 -10.34 9.24
CA ARG A 406 -16.68 -10.03 7.88
C ARG A 406 -15.67 -10.49 6.83
N ASP A 407 -16.06 -11.47 6.02
CA ASP A 407 -15.17 -12.23 5.11
C ASP A 407 -14.97 -11.65 3.70
N GLY A 408 -15.54 -10.48 3.44
CA GLY A 408 -15.49 -9.82 2.13
C GLY A 408 -16.71 -10.09 1.26
N ARG A 409 -17.62 -10.99 1.64
CA ARG A 409 -18.92 -11.15 0.93
C ARG A 409 -19.87 -9.99 1.21
N SER A 410 -19.90 -9.51 2.45
CA SER A 410 -20.69 -8.33 2.86
C SER A 410 -19.97 -7.01 2.57
N SER A 411 -19.39 -6.88 1.38
CA SER A 411 -18.55 -5.73 0.98
C SER A 411 -19.35 -4.54 0.46
N ARG A 412 -18.73 -3.36 0.49
CA ARG A 412 -19.26 -2.16 -0.17
C ARG A 412 -19.42 -2.32 -1.68
N ALA A 413 -18.54 -3.09 -2.33
CA ALA A 413 -18.63 -3.37 -3.77
C ALA A 413 -19.94 -4.07 -4.12
N LEU A 414 -20.42 -4.97 -3.25
CA LEU A 414 -21.69 -5.66 -3.43
C LEU A 414 -22.89 -4.69 -3.28
N VAL A 415 -22.86 -3.78 -2.31
CA VAL A 415 -23.88 -2.72 -2.16
C VAL A 415 -23.93 -1.84 -3.41
N VAL A 416 -22.76 -1.48 -3.95
CA VAL A 416 -22.66 -0.71 -5.20
C VAL A 416 -23.27 -1.50 -6.35
N LEU A 417 -22.93 -2.77 -6.55
CA LEU A 417 -23.52 -3.62 -7.59
C LEU A 417 -25.06 -3.64 -7.50
N ILE A 418 -25.61 -3.80 -6.29
CA ILE A 418 -27.06 -3.78 -6.06
C ILE A 418 -27.67 -2.42 -6.45
N GLU A 419 -27.06 -1.29 -6.08
CA GLU A 419 -27.51 0.04 -6.49
C GLU A 419 -27.48 0.23 -8.01
N ARG A 420 -26.48 -0.34 -8.70
CA ARG A 420 -26.41 -0.31 -10.18
C ARG A 420 -27.60 -1.05 -10.78
N VAL A 421 -27.88 -2.25 -10.28
CA VAL A 421 -29.05 -3.04 -10.72
C VAL A 421 -30.35 -2.28 -10.48
N ARG A 422 -30.51 -1.65 -9.31
CA ARG A 422 -31.69 -0.81 -9.02
C ARG A 422 -31.88 0.29 -10.06
N ARG A 423 -30.82 1.05 -10.38
CA ARG A 423 -30.87 2.13 -11.37
C ARG A 423 -31.16 1.62 -12.79
N TRP A 424 -30.56 0.50 -13.18
CA TRP A 424 -30.80 -0.11 -14.49
C TRP A 424 -32.22 -0.62 -14.64
N ARG A 425 -32.77 -1.26 -13.59
CA ARG A 425 -34.18 -1.69 -13.55
C ARG A 425 -35.13 -0.49 -13.63
N ALA A 426 -34.89 0.56 -12.86
CA ALA A 426 -35.66 1.79 -12.94
C ALA A 426 -35.56 2.46 -14.33
N GLY A 427 -34.42 2.28 -15.02
CA GLY A 427 -34.20 2.68 -16.40
C GLY A 427 -34.76 1.71 -17.47
N GLY A 428 -35.43 0.64 -17.07
CA GLY A 428 -36.10 -0.31 -17.98
C GLY A 428 -35.21 -1.44 -18.53
N LEU A 429 -33.96 -1.60 -18.06
CA LEU A 429 -33.14 -2.75 -18.45
C LEU A 429 -33.65 -4.03 -17.77
N PRO A 430 -33.77 -5.16 -18.50
CA PRO A 430 -34.31 -6.42 -17.98
C PRO A 430 -33.28 -7.19 -17.15
N ILE A 431 -32.87 -6.63 -16.00
CA ILE A 431 -31.92 -7.25 -15.07
C ILE A 431 -32.65 -7.52 -13.76
N GLU A 432 -32.73 -8.77 -13.31
CA GLU A 432 -33.27 -9.15 -12.00
C GLU A 432 -32.16 -9.66 -11.10
N ALA A 433 -32.05 -9.13 -9.88
CA ALA A 433 -31.10 -9.62 -8.90
C ALA A 433 -31.81 -10.44 -7.82
N PHE A 434 -31.21 -11.56 -7.42
CA PHE A 434 -31.73 -12.43 -6.37
C PHE A 434 -30.60 -13.08 -5.55
N ALA A 435 -30.91 -13.43 -4.31
CA ALA A 435 -30.06 -14.10 -3.35
C ALA A 435 -30.18 -15.62 -3.51
N TYR A 436 -29.05 -16.33 -3.55
CA TYR A 436 -29.04 -17.79 -3.71
C TYR A 436 -28.40 -18.54 -2.54
N ASP A 437 -27.58 -17.89 -1.71
CA ASP A 437 -26.77 -18.58 -0.71
C ASP A 437 -27.64 -19.19 0.41
N ALA A 438 -27.26 -20.39 0.86
CA ALA A 438 -27.97 -21.14 1.88
C ALA A 438 -27.14 -21.22 3.17
N ARG A 439 -26.83 -20.06 3.76
CA ARG A 439 -25.84 -19.96 4.84
C ARG A 439 -26.16 -20.73 6.11
N ASN A 440 -27.43 -21.07 6.33
CA ASN A 440 -27.86 -21.91 7.44
C ASN A 440 -27.45 -23.39 7.29
N LEU A 441 -26.97 -23.77 6.11
CA LEU A 441 -26.39 -25.07 5.81
C LEU A 441 -24.87 -24.95 5.69
N LYS A 442 -24.18 -26.09 5.73
CA LYS A 442 -22.73 -26.20 5.58
C LYS A 442 -22.40 -27.21 4.48
N ASP A 443 -21.18 -27.15 3.98
CA ASP A 443 -20.61 -28.10 3.03
C ASP A 443 -21.54 -28.38 1.83
N ASP A 444 -21.65 -29.64 1.43
CA ASP A 444 -22.41 -30.07 0.27
C ASP A 444 -23.92 -29.75 0.33
N PRO A 445 -24.62 -29.85 1.48
CA PRO A 445 -25.99 -29.36 1.61
C PRO A 445 -26.18 -27.87 1.26
N ARG A 446 -25.21 -27.01 1.59
CA ARG A 446 -25.23 -25.58 1.20
C ARG A 446 -25.13 -25.42 -0.31
N GLU A 447 -24.20 -26.14 -0.95
CA GLU A 447 -24.06 -26.16 -2.41
C GLU A 447 -25.35 -26.66 -3.09
N GLN A 448 -25.92 -27.75 -2.57
CA GLN A 448 -27.15 -28.31 -3.11
C GLN A 448 -28.30 -27.30 -3.06
N ARG A 449 -28.53 -26.67 -1.90
CA ARG A 449 -29.62 -25.70 -1.75
C ARG A 449 -29.40 -24.44 -2.59
N GLY A 450 -28.16 -23.99 -2.74
CA GLY A 450 -27.82 -22.90 -3.66
C GLY A 450 -28.13 -23.27 -5.11
N ALA A 451 -27.71 -24.45 -5.56
CA ALA A 451 -27.98 -24.94 -6.92
C ALA A 451 -29.49 -25.10 -7.18
N GLU A 452 -30.26 -25.60 -6.21
CA GLU A 452 -31.73 -25.69 -6.28
C GLU A 452 -32.36 -24.30 -6.52
N ALA A 453 -31.91 -23.27 -5.80
CA ALA A 453 -32.40 -21.90 -5.97
C ALA A 453 -32.08 -21.32 -7.36
N LEU A 454 -30.85 -21.56 -7.84
CA LEU A 454 -30.41 -21.14 -9.17
C LEU A 454 -31.22 -21.84 -10.30
N LEU A 455 -31.41 -23.16 -10.19
CA LEU A 455 -32.20 -23.95 -11.14
C LEU A 455 -33.66 -23.51 -11.17
N ALA A 456 -34.26 -23.27 -10.00
CA ALA A 456 -35.64 -22.82 -9.91
C ALA A 456 -35.85 -21.50 -10.68
N ARG A 457 -34.93 -20.54 -10.54
CA ARG A 457 -34.99 -19.27 -11.26
C ARG A 457 -34.70 -19.43 -12.76
N ALA A 458 -33.71 -20.23 -13.13
CA ALA A 458 -33.42 -20.51 -14.54
C ALA A 458 -34.61 -21.15 -15.27
N HIS A 459 -35.32 -22.08 -14.62
CA HIS A 459 -36.51 -22.73 -15.19
C HIS A 459 -37.71 -21.79 -15.32
N GLN A 460 -37.84 -20.79 -14.43
CA GLN A 460 -38.88 -19.77 -14.51
C GLN A 460 -38.65 -18.77 -15.65
N HIS A 461 -37.39 -18.59 -16.07
CA HIS A 461 -36.98 -17.63 -17.11
C HIS A 461 -36.02 -18.29 -18.11
N PRO A 462 -36.49 -19.27 -18.90
CA PRO A 462 -35.62 -20.07 -19.78
C PRO A 462 -34.90 -19.27 -20.87
N GLU A 463 -35.39 -18.07 -21.20
CA GLU A 463 -34.77 -17.14 -22.14
C GLU A 463 -33.69 -16.24 -21.52
N ALA A 464 -33.65 -16.12 -20.19
CA ALA A 464 -32.73 -15.24 -19.49
C ALA A 464 -31.34 -15.87 -19.35
N THR A 465 -30.30 -15.03 -19.38
CA THR A 465 -28.94 -15.43 -18.99
C THR A 465 -28.85 -15.43 -17.47
N LEU A 466 -28.54 -16.58 -16.87
CA LEU A 466 -28.27 -16.69 -15.44
C LEU A 466 -26.81 -16.30 -15.19
N LEU A 467 -26.57 -15.12 -14.63
CA LEU A 467 -25.24 -14.63 -14.28
C LEU A 467 -25.05 -14.77 -12.76
N VAL A 468 -24.14 -15.65 -12.33
CA VAL A 468 -23.92 -15.98 -10.92
C VAL A 468 -22.58 -15.42 -10.47
N LEU A 469 -22.57 -14.64 -9.38
CA LEU A 469 -21.35 -14.25 -8.68
C LEU A 469 -21.19 -15.12 -7.44
N GLY A 470 -20.04 -15.78 -7.28
CA GLY A 470 -19.76 -16.61 -6.11
C GLY A 470 -18.26 -16.81 -5.88
N GLY A 471 -17.89 -17.34 -4.71
CA GLY A 471 -16.49 -17.69 -4.45
C GLY A 471 -15.98 -18.74 -5.43
N ASN A 472 -14.70 -18.68 -5.79
CA ASN A 472 -14.07 -19.59 -6.77
C ASN A 472 -14.42 -21.07 -6.55
N GLU A 473 -14.45 -21.51 -5.30
CA GLU A 473 -14.65 -22.93 -4.97
C GLU A 473 -16.08 -23.43 -5.27
N HIS A 474 -17.07 -22.51 -5.24
CA HIS A 474 -18.49 -22.78 -5.48
C HIS A 474 -18.86 -22.88 -6.96
N VAL A 475 -18.19 -22.12 -7.82
CA VAL A 475 -18.63 -21.94 -9.22
C VAL A 475 -18.06 -22.96 -10.20
N ARG A 476 -17.13 -23.81 -9.75
CA ARG A 476 -16.39 -24.75 -10.62
C ARG A 476 -17.30 -25.82 -11.23
N LEU A 477 -16.94 -26.27 -12.43
CA LEU A 477 -17.62 -27.37 -13.14
C LEU A 477 -17.17 -28.76 -12.69
N LYS A 478 -16.12 -28.83 -11.89
CA LYS A 478 -15.52 -30.08 -11.42
C LYS A 478 -15.84 -30.33 -9.96
N ASP A 479 -16.20 -31.57 -9.64
CA ASP A 479 -16.45 -32.01 -8.26
C ASP A 479 -15.15 -32.05 -7.44
N GLY A 480 -15.30 -31.84 -6.13
CA GLY A 480 -14.25 -31.84 -5.12
C GLY A 480 -13.69 -30.44 -4.81
N ALA A 481 -13.26 -30.26 -3.57
CA ALA A 481 -12.43 -29.15 -3.10
C ALA A 481 -11.17 -29.67 -2.42
N ARG A 482 -10.17 -28.80 -2.23
CA ARG A 482 -8.88 -29.20 -1.61
C ARG A 482 -9.05 -29.81 -0.22
N TRP A 483 -10.06 -29.36 0.53
CA TRP A 483 -10.38 -29.83 1.89
C TRP A 483 -11.52 -30.86 1.94
N ASN A 484 -12.29 -31.03 0.86
CA ASN A 484 -13.43 -31.95 0.83
C ASN A 484 -13.62 -32.53 -0.59
N ARG A 485 -13.19 -33.78 -0.78
CA ARG A 485 -13.31 -34.48 -2.08
C ARG A 485 -14.75 -34.80 -2.47
N ALA A 486 -15.69 -34.80 -1.53
CA ALA A 486 -17.10 -35.12 -1.76
C ALA A 486 -17.94 -33.87 -2.07
N LEU A 487 -17.39 -32.66 -1.94
CA LEU A 487 -18.09 -31.42 -2.25
C LEU A 487 -18.45 -31.38 -3.74
N ARG A 488 -19.72 -31.16 -4.07
CA ARG A 488 -20.16 -30.92 -5.44
C ARG A 488 -20.54 -29.45 -5.61
N PRO A 489 -19.70 -28.63 -6.28
CA PRO A 489 -19.95 -27.20 -6.42
C PRO A 489 -21.21 -26.88 -7.23
N LEU A 490 -21.73 -25.66 -7.09
CA LEU A 490 -22.86 -25.13 -7.88
C LEU A 490 -22.69 -25.39 -9.38
N GLY A 491 -21.53 -25.06 -9.95
CA GLY A 491 -21.29 -25.19 -11.40
C GLY A 491 -21.46 -26.62 -11.91
N SER A 492 -20.86 -27.59 -11.23
CA SER A 492 -21.03 -29.02 -11.51
C SER A 492 -22.50 -29.47 -11.42
N ARG A 493 -23.24 -28.98 -10.41
CA ARG A 493 -24.66 -29.32 -10.23
C ARG A 493 -25.54 -28.75 -11.33
N LEU A 494 -25.33 -27.50 -11.73
CA LEU A 494 -26.06 -26.87 -12.83
C LEU A 494 -25.79 -27.59 -14.16
N LEU A 495 -24.53 -27.94 -14.42
CA LEU A 495 -24.14 -28.71 -15.60
C LEU A 495 -24.80 -30.09 -15.61
N ALA A 496 -24.79 -30.80 -14.48
CA ALA A 496 -25.44 -32.10 -14.35
C ALA A 496 -26.97 -32.04 -14.49
N ALA A 497 -27.59 -30.90 -14.15
CA ALA A 497 -29.01 -30.64 -14.35
C ALA A 497 -29.37 -30.26 -15.80
N GLY A 498 -28.39 -30.21 -16.71
CA GLY A 498 -28.61 -29.99 -18.14
C GLY A 498 -28.58 -28.52 -18.58
N LEU A 499 -28.22 -27.58 -17.70
CA LEU A 499 -27.94 -26.21 -18.12
C LEU A 499 -26.66 -26.15 -18.95
N GLN A 500 -26.62 -25.21 -19.89
CA GLN A 500 -25.36 -24.82 -20.51
C GLN A 500 -24.65 -23.84 -19.58
N VAL A 501 -23.44 -24.19 -19.16
CA VAL A 501 -22.73 -23.48 -18.10
C VAL A 501 -21.33 -23.11 -18.58
N HIS A 502 -20.94 -21.85 -18.37
CA HIS A 502 -19.55 -21.41 -18.38
C HIS A 502 -19.15 -20.96 -16.97
N ALA A 503 -18.03 -21.46 -16.47
CA ALA A 503 -17.43 -21.06 -15.21
C ALA A 503 -16.15 -20.28 -15.48
N LEU A 504 -16.18 -18.99 -15.14
CA LEU A 504 -15.09 -18.05 -15.33
C LEU A 504 -14.30 -17.91 -14.03
N ASP A 505 -13.00 -18.18 -14.06
CA ASP A 505 -12.08 -17.77 -12.99
C ASP A 505 -11.80 -16.26 -13.11
N THR A 506 -11.49 -15.59 -12.01
CA THR A 506 -11.02 -14.20 -12.06
C THR A 506 -9.54 -14.19 -12.44
N ALA A 507 -9.21 -13.57 -13.58
CA ALA A 507 -7.84 -13.31 -13.98
C ALA A 507 -7.43 -11.88 -13.62
N PHE A 508 -6.31 -11.72 -12.92
CA PHE A 508 -5.91 -10.43 -12.33
C PHE A 508 -4.39 -10.22 -12.30
N ALA A 509 -3.99 -8.95 -12.17
CA ALA A 509 -2.64 -8.56 -11.82
C ALA A 509 -2.52 -8.44 -10.29
N ARG A 510 -1.33 -8.69 -9.72
CA ARG A 510 -1.11 -8.61 -8.27
C ARG A 510 -1.65 -7.29 -7.72
N GLY A 511 -2.38 -7.39 -6.61
CA GLY A 511 -3.00 -6.27 -5.94
C GLY A 511 -3.28 -6.61 -4.49
N GLN A 512 -4.40 -6.11 -3.97
CA GLN A 512 -4.83 -6.32 -2.60
C GLN A 512 -6.33 -6.61 -2.53
N ARG A 513 -6.76 -7.31 -1.49
CA ARG A 513 -8.16 -7.61 -1.21
C ARG A 513 -8.46 -7.58 0.28
N TRP A 514 -9.71 -7.36 0.64
CA TRP A 514 -10.18 -7.64 2.00
C TRP A 514 -10.45 -9.14 2.12
N ALA A 515 -9.78 -9.82 3.03
CA ALA A 515 -9.96 -11.26 3.23
C ALA A 515 -9.82 -11.65 4.70
N CYS A 516 -10.32 -12.83 5.04
CA CYS A 516 -10.09 -13.44 6.34
C CYS A 516 -9.17 -14.65 6.20
N GLY A 517 -8.15 -14.71 7.05
CA GLY A 517 -7.27 -15.85 7.25
C GLY A 517 -7.35 -16.37 8.69
N VAL A 518 -6.41 -17.26 9.01
CA VAL A 518 -6.17 -17.72 10.39
C VAL A 518 -4.81 -17.18 10.82
N ASN A 519 -4.76 -16.46 11.94
CA ASN A 519 -3.48 -15.98 12.51
C ASN A 519 -2.74 -17.09 13.28
N SER A 520 -1.56 -16.79 13.83
CA SER A 520 -0.75 -17.74 14.61
C SER A 520 -1.46 -18.31 15.84
N HIS A 521 -2.42 -17.56 16.40
CA HIS A 521 -3.23 -17.98 17.55
C HIS A 521 -4.44 -18.84 17.17
N ARG A 522 -4.57 -19.21 15.90
CA ARG A 522 -5.71 -19.95 15.34
C ARG A 522 -7.04 -19.18 15.39
N GLU A 523 -6.95 -17.86 15.42
CA GLU A 523 -8.10 -16.96 15.41
C GLU A 523 -8.35 -16.43 13.99
N ALA A 524 -9.61 -16.08 13.71
CA ALA A 524 -9.96 -15.44 12.46
C ALA A 524 -9.36 -14.02 12.42
N ASP A 525 -8.55 -13.73 11.40
CA ASP A 525 -7.98 -12.41 11.18
C ASP A 525 -8.39 -11.85 9.82
N CYS A 526 -9.12 -10.74 9.85
CA CYS A 526 -9.74 -10.13 8.68
C CYS A 526 -9.21 -8.72 8.48
N ARG A 527 -8.44 -8.55 7.41
CA ARG A 527 -7.74 -7.30 7.08
C ARG A 527 -7.51 -7.23 5.57
N ILE A 528 -6.75 -6.22 5.16
CA ILE A 528 -6.26 -6.13 3.78
C ILE A 528 -5.06 -7.04 3.62
N TYR A 529 -5.15 -7.98 2.69
CA TYR A 529 -4.06 -8.88 2.30
C TYR A 529 -3.63 -8.60 0.86
N ALA A 530 -2.34 -8.78 0.57
CA ALA A 530 -1.86 -8.89 -0.79
C ALA A 530 -2.49 -10.12 -1.48
N ALA A 531 -2.77 -9.98 -2.77
CA ALA A 531 -3.30 -11.05 -3.61
C ALA A 531 -2.42 -11.18 -4.85
N ALA A 532 -1.74 -12.32 -4.98
CA ALA A 532 -0.93 -12.65 -6.15
C ALA A 532 -1.67 -13.64 -7.06
N PRO A 533 -1.59 -13.49 -8.39
CA PRO A 533 -2.22 -14.43 -9.32
C PRO A 533 -1.46 -15.75 -9.41
N THR A 534 -2.17 -16.83 -9.77
CA THR A 534 -1.57 -18.08 -10.24
C THR A 534 -1.26 -18.00 -11.74
N ASP A 535 -0.54 -18.97 -12.30
CA ASP A 535 -0.28 -19.03 -13.75
C ASP A 535 -1.58 -19.04 -14.56
N GLU A 536 -2.60 -19.75 -14.07
CA GLU A 536 -3.91 -19.88 -14.72
C GLU A 536 -4.80 -18.64 -14.57
N SER A 537 -4.59 -17.86 -13.51
CA SER A 537 -5.40 -16.67 -13.17
C SER A 537 -4.64 -15.36 -13.39
N TYR A 538 -3.54 -15.39 -14.14
CA TYR A 538 -2.76 -14.19 -14.43
C TYR A 538 -3.42 -13.32 -15.49
N SER A 539 -3.52 -12.02 -15.18
CA SER A 539 -3.81 -10.97 -16.15
C SER A 539 -2.69 -9.94 -16.14
N PRO A 540 -2.13 -9.57 -17.31
CA PRO A 540 -1.23 -8.44 -17.43
C PRO A 540 -1.77 -7.14 -16.81
N PRO A 541 -0.94 -6.34 -16.13
CA PRO A 541 -1.32 -5.02 -15.66
C PRO A 541 -1.82 -4.13 -16.80
N GLY A 542 -2.92 -3.39 -16.58
CA GLY A 542 -3.52 -2.50 -17.57
C GLY A 542 -4.36 -3.20 -18.65
N GLN A 543 -4.54 -4.53 -18.60
CA GLN A 543 -5.53 -5.20 -19.43
C GLN A 543 -6.94 -4.75 -19.06
N ALA A 544 -7.67 -4.24 -20.05
CA ALA A 544 -9.08 -3.88 -19.90
C ALA A 544 -9.94 -5.12 -19.62
N PRO A 545 -11.09 -4.98 -18.93
CA PRO A 545 -11.95 -6.10 -18.63
C PRO A 545 -12.36 -6.90 -19.87
N SER A 546 -12.21 -8.22 -19.81
CA SER A 546 -12.52 -9.10 -20.94
C SER A 546 -12.81 -10.52 -20.49
N VAL A 547 -13.73 -11.19 -21.20
CA VAL A 547 -13.98 -12.62 -21.07
C VAL A 547 -13.12 -13.37 -22.09
N GLN A 548 -12.49 -14.45 -21.65
CA GLN A 548 -11.74 -15.38 -22.48
C GLN A 548 -12.20 -16.80 -22.18
N LEU A 549 -12.83 -17.48 -23.14
CA LEU A 549 -13.10 -18.92 -23.01
C LEU A 549 -11.83 -19.73 -23.29
N LEU A 550 -11.64 -20.80 -22.52
CA LEU A 550 -10.52 -21.72 -22.67
C LEU A 550 -10.88 -22.84 -23.65
N GLY A 551 -9.89 -23.33 -24.40
CA GLY A 551 -10.07 -24.48 -25.29
C GLY A 551 -10.35 -25.80 -24.57
N ALA A 552 -10.00 -25.87 -23.28
CA ALA A 552 -10.33 -26.95 -22.36
C ALA A 552 -10.44 -26.39 -20.93
N PRO A 553 -11.26 -26.99 -20.04
CA PRO A 553 -11.32 -26.57 -18.65
C PRO A 553 -9.97 -26.67 -17.93
N SER A 554 -9.69 -25.72 -17.05
CA SER A 554 -8.54 -25.70 -16.16
C SER A 554 -8.56 -26.89 -15.19
N ALA A 555 -7.42 -27.15 -14.53
CA ALA A 555 -7.34 -28.21 -13.52
C ALA A 555 -8.35 -28.03 -12.37
N ALA A 556 -8.68 -26.78 -12.05
CA ALA A 556 -9.68 -26.38 -11.07
C ALA A 556 -11.13 -26.46 -11.61
N GLY A 557 -11.34 -26.68 -12.91
CA GLY A 557 -12.67 -26.84 -13.50
C GLY A 557 -13.34 -25.54 -13.94
N PHE A 558 -12.54 -24.53 -14.31
CA PHE A 558 -13.01 -23.33 -14.99
C PHE A 558 -12.79 -23.46 -16.49
N ASP A 559 -13.77 -23.12 -17.31
CA ASP A 559 -13.67 -23.16 -18.77
C ASP A 559 -13.56 -21.76 -19.41
N GLY A 560 -13.41 -20.73 -18.59
CA GLY A 560 -13.07 -19.38 -19.02
C GLY A 560 -12.41 -18.54 -17.94
N LEU A 561 -12.00 -17.33 -18.32
CA LEU A 561 -11.39 -16.31 -17.48
C LEU A 561 -12.15 -14.99 -17.65
N LEU A 562 -12.35 -14.27 -16.55
CA LEU A 562 -12.75 -12.87 -16.52
C LEU A 562 -11.55 -12.04 -16.09
N HIS A 563 -10.94 -11.32 -17.03
CA HIS A 563 -9.85 -10.39 -16.76
C HIS A 563 -10.40 -9.13 -16.10
N VAL A 564 -9.81 -8.72 -14.97
CA VAL A 564 -10.29 -7.56 -14.19
C VAL A 564 -9.21 -6.54 -13.84
N GLY A 565 -7.96 -6.77 -14.24
CA GLY A 565 -6.84 -5.86 -13.95
C GLY A 565 -6.24 -6.07 -12.56
N ALA A 566 -5.66 -5.03 -11.96
CA ALA A 566 -5.07 -5.10 -10.62
C ALA A 566 -6.16 -5.03 -9.54
N LEU A 567 -6.05 -5.87 -8.50
CA LEU A 567 -7.07 -5.93 -7.45
C LEU A 567 -6.92 -4.79 -6.43
N THR A 568 -8.05 -4.20 -6.06
CA THR A 568 -8.17 -3.23 -4.98
C THR A 568 -9.11 -3.77 -3.90
N PRO A 569 -8.81 -3.56 -2.61
CA PRO A 569 -9.66 -4.08 -1.54
C PRO A 569 -11.01 -3.36 -1.49
N ALA A 570 -12.09 -4.15 -1.41
CA ALA A 570 -13.41 -3.68 -1.07
C ALA A 570 -13.68 -3.92 0.42
N LEU A 571 -13.65 -2.84 1.20
CA LEU A 571 -13.96 -2.89 2.63
C LEU A 571 -15.39 -3.40 2.89
N PRO A 572 -15.66 -3.98 4.07
CA PRO A 572 -17.01 -4.36 4.47
C PRO A 572 -18.00 -3.18 4.41
N ALA A 573 -19.25 -3.45 4.04
CA ALA A 573 -20.33 -2.46 4.00
C ALA A 573 -20.58 -1.82 5.37
N LEU A 574 -20.44 -2.65 6.42
CA LEU A 574 -20.50 -2.24 7.82
C LEU A 574 -19.13 -2.51 8.45
N LEU A 575 -18.52 -1.49 9.07
CA LEU A 575 -17.23 -1.66 9.72
C LEU A 575 -17.38 -2.38 11.09
N PRO A 576 -16.39 -3.17 11.55
CA PRO A 576 -16.41 -3.83 12.86
C PRO A 576 -16.58 -2.86 14.05
N ARG A 577 -17.33 -3.27 15.08
CA ARG A 577 -17.40 -2.52 16.34
C ARG A 577 -16.03 -2.49 17.02
N GLY A 578 -15.63 -1.32 17.55
CA GLY A 578 -14.27 -1.10 18.07
C GLY A 578 -13.22 -0.72 17.00
N SER A 579 -13.55 -0.82 15.71
CA SER A 579 -12.93 0.03 14.67
C SER A 579 -13.57 1.43 14.61
N GLU A 580 -14.52 1.69 15.52
CA GLU A 580 -15.04 3.02 15.85
C GLU A 580 -14.01 3.82 16.67
N SER A 581 -12.94 4.26 16.01
CA SER A 581 -12.62 5.69 16.09
C SER A 581 -13.41 6.39 14.96
N ALA A 582 -14.75 6.40 15.13
CA ALA A 582 -15.85 7.04 14.39
C ALA A 582 -15.87 7.01 12.83
N PRO A 583 -16.94 6.48 12.20
CA PRO A 583 -17.53 7.06 10.99
C PRO A 583 -18.50 8.23 11.32
N PRO A 584 -18.81 9.11 10.35
CA PRO A 584 -19.20 10.49 10.58
C PRO A 584 -20.64 10.64 11.10
N ALA A 585 -20.84 11.46 12.13
CA ALA A 585 -22.17 11.88 12.56
C ALA A 585 -22.35 13.39 12.32
N LEU A 586 -23.00 13.71 11.19
CA LEU A 586 -23.90 14.86 11.16
C LEU A 586 -25.34 14.32 11.21
N ALA A 587 -26.06 14.86 12.20
CA ALA A 587 -27.49 15.14 12.23
C ALA A 587 -28.40 14.09 12.92
N HIS A 588 -29.54 14.40 13.54
CA HIS A 588 -30.43 15.57 13.49
C HIS A 588 -31.13 15.80 14.84
N SER A 589 -31.58 17.04 15.08
CA SER A 589 -32.95 17.26 15.53
C SER A 589 -33.35 18.71 15.24
N SER A 590 -34.47 18.90 14.54
CA SER A 590 -35.11 20.18 14.30
C SER A 590 -36.42 20.30 15.09
N ALA A 591 -36.45 21.29 16.01
CA ALA A 591 -37.53 22.22 16.37
C ALA A 591 -38.73 21.70 17.23
N PRO A 592 -39.56 22.58 17.87
CA PRO A 592 -39.62 24.06 17.83
C PRO A 592 -39.86 24.81 19.19
N ALA A 593 -39.81 26.16 19.13
CA ALA A 593 -40.67 27.15 19.80
C ALA A 593 -40.03 28.24 20.72
N ALA A 594 -40.21 29.49 20.27
CA ALA A 594 -40.47 30.73 21.00
C ALA A 594 -39.42 31.34 21.96
N ALA A 595 -38.86 32.52 21.61
CA ALA A 595 -39.19 33.80 22.25
C ALA A 595 -38.35 34.98 21.68
N ALA A 596 -39.07 36.05 21.33
CA ALA A 596 -38.70 37.47 21.36
C ALA A 596 -37.51 37.99 20.54
N ALA A 597 -37.85 38.58 19.38
CA ALA A 597 -37.16 39.75 18.86
C ALA A 597 -37.55 41.00 19.68
N ASN A 598 -36.59 41.91 19.87
CA ASN A 598 -36.82 43.30 20.27
C ASN A 598 -35.82 44.18 19.52
N VAL A 599 -36.23 44.80 18.42
CA VAL A 599 -35.80 46.13 17.95
C VAL A 599 -36.97 46.71 17.11
N PRO A 600 -37.36 47.99 17.25
CA PRO A 600 -38.74 48.42 17.00
C PRO A 600 -39.05 48.92 15.59
N GLU A 601 -40.36 48.87 15.31
CA GLU A 601 -41.21 49.74 14.46
C GLU A 601 -40.72 50.18 13.07
N ALA A 602 -41.45 49.75 12.02
CA ALA A 602 -42.54 50.55 11.44
C ALA A 602 -43.23 49.80 10.27
N VAL A 603 -44.52 50.08 10.10
CA VAL A 603 -45.54 49.39 9.29
C VAL A 603 -45.75 50.19 7.95
N PRO A 604 -46.68 49.85 7.02
CA PRO A 604 -46.50 49.14 5.73
C PRO A 604 -47.09 49.97 4.54
N PRO A 605 -47.85 49.44 3.55
CA PRO A 605 -47.68 48.33 2.57
C PRO A 605 -47.80 48.84 1.10
N ALA A 606 -47.66 47.95 0.09
CA ALA A 606 -48.72 47.67 -0.92
C ALA A 606 -48.22 47.02 -2.24
N ALA A 607 -48.92 45.93 -2.60
CA ALA A 607 -49.49 45.57 -3.91
C ALA A 607 -48.63 45.46 -5.20
N GLY A 608 -48.87 44.36 -5.94
CA GLY A 608 -49.06 44.44 -7.40
C GLY A 608 -48.31 43.43 -8.28
N ALA A 609 -49.06 42.43 -8.78
CA ALA A 609 -49.11 41.88 -10.15
C ALA A 609 -47.84 41.72 -11.03
N ALA A 610 -47.75 40.53 -11.67
CA ALA A 610 -46.92 40.18 -12.83
C ALA A 610 -47.43 40.83 -14.16
N PRO A 611 -46.94 40.54 -15.39
CA PRO A 611 -45.67 39.93 -15.90
C PRO A 611 -44.99 40.79 -17.02
N GLY A 612 -43.82 40.40 -17.56
CA GLY A 612 -43.27 41.03 -18.78
C GLY A 612 -41.95 40.44 -19.31
N LEU A 613 -41.99 39.95 -20.56
CA LEU A 613 -40.88 39.44 -21.38
C LEU A 613 -39.94 40.55 -21.91
N ALA A 614 -38.63 40.31 -21.93
CA ALA A 614 -37.70 40.82 -22.95
C ALA A 614 -36.35 40.07 -22.93
N ALA A 615 -35.71 39.93 -24.09
CA ALA A 615 -34.65 38.98 -24.41
C ALA A 615 -33.21 39.58 -24.43
N LEU A 616 -32.22 38.75 -24.00
CA LEU A 616 -30.80 38.50 -24.44
C LEU A 616 -29.80 39.69 -24.58
N PRO A 617 -28.46 39.53 -24.30
CA PRO A 617 -27.53 38.50 -24.83
C PRO A 617 -26.39 38.05 -23.84
N PRO A 618 -25.34 37.29 -24.26
CA PRO A 618 -24.63 36.34 -23.41
C PRO A 618 -23.28 36.79 -22.83
N GLY A 619 -22.84 36.12 -21.75
CA GLY A 619 -21.41 35.89 -21.48
C GLY A 619 -20.88 36.39 -20.13
N SER A 620 -20.79 35.51 -19.13
CA SER A 620 -19.63 35.30 -18.23
C SER A 620 -19.89 34.11 -17.29
N PRO A 621 -18.87 33.32 -16.93
CA PRO A 621 -19.04 32.05 -16.22
C PRO A 621 -19.34 32.31 -14.73
N GLY A 622 -20.57 32.01 -14.31
CA GLY A 622 -20.95 31.98 -12.91
C GLY A 622 -20.33 30.76 -12.21
N ALA A 623 -19.62 31.01 -11.12
CA ALA A 623 -19.07 30.01 -10.23
C ALA A 623 -20.15 29.02 -9.73
N PRO A 624 -19.85 27.71 -9.60
CA PRO A 624 -20.80 26.77 -9.04
C PRO A 624 -20.83 26.82 -7.50
N ALA A 625 -22.04 26.71 -6.96
CA ALA A 625 -22.32 26.60 -5.52
C ALA A 625 -22.00 25.17 -4.99
N PRO A 626 -21.78 25.00 -3.67
CA PRO A 626 -21.00 23.90 -3.11
C PRO A 626 -21.86 22.69 -2.73
N GLY A 627 -21.57 21.54 -3.32
CA GLY A 627 -21.96 20.20 -2.86
C GLY A 627 -20.69 19.39 -2.59
N SER A 628 -20.59 18.79 -1.40
CA SER A 628 -19.38 18.20 -0.84
C SER A 628 -18.93 16.92 -1.55
N GLU A 629 -18.06 17.06 -2.55
CA GLU A 629 -17.12 16.01 -2.98
C GLU A 629 -16.09 15.76 -1.86
N VAL A 630 -15.75 14.50 -1.55
CA VAL A 630 -14.60 14.19 -0.69
C VAL A 630 -13.31 14.59 -1.40
N ALA A 631 -12.47 15.27 -0.65
CA ALA A 631 -11.32 15.98 -1.20
C ALA A 631 -10.03 15.18 -1.17
N ASP A 632 -10.01 14.03 -0.53
CA ASP A 632 -8.80 13.23 -0.43
C ASP A 632 -8.64 12.31 -1.66
N GLY A 633 -7.40 12.15 -2.10
CA GLY A 633 -7.01 11.33 -3.24
C GLY A 633 -5.63 11.74 -3.77
N GLU A 634 -4.88 10.74 -4.23
CA GLU A 634 -3.68 10.97 -5.01
C GLU A 634 -4.07 11.46 -6.41
N GLU A 635 -3.49 12.59 -6.83
CA GLU A 635 -3.69 13.19 -8.16
C GLU A 635 -2.35 13.76 -8.63
N ALA A 636 -2.22 14.11 -9.92
CA ALA A 636 -1.11 14.95 -10.33
C ALA A 636 -1.31 16.39 -9.82
N PRO A 637 -0.23 17.18 -9.62
CA PRO A 637 -0.37 18.61 -9.35
C PRO A 637 -1.24 19.32 -10.38
N LEU A 638 -2.10 20.21 -9.92
CA LEU A 638 -2.96 21.02 -10.81
C LEU A 638 -2.07 21.83 -11.79
N PRO A 639 -2.14 21.57 -13.12
CA PRO A 639 -1.20 22.15 -14.07
C PRO A 639 -1.35 23.66 -14.16
N ALA A 640 -0.25 24.42 -14.11
CA ALA A 640 -0.31 25.88 -14.20
C ALA A 640 -0.74 26.33 -15.61
N SER A 641 -1.79 27.15 -15.71
CA SER A 641 -2.19 27.73 -16.98
C SER A 641 -1.07 28.64 -17.51
N PRO A 642 -0.66 28.53 -18.77
CA PRO A 642 0.33 29.43 -19.34
C PRO A 642 -0.23 30.86 -19.36
N ALA A 643 0.50 31.81 -18.76
CA ALA A 643 0.15 33.21 -18.87
C ALA A 643 0.22 33.65 -20.34
N PRO A 644 -0.69 34.53 -20.82
CA PRO A 644 -0.58 35.11 -22.15
C PRO A 644 0.79 35.79 -22.31
N ALA A 645 1.46 35.51 -23.42
CA ALA A 645 2.81 36.01 -23.68
C ALA A 645 2.82 37.55 -23.68
N GLY A 646 3.53 38.15 -22.71
CA GLY A 646 3.77 39.60 -22.65
C GLY A 646 3.27 40.32 -21.39
N SER A 647 2.40 39.72 -20.57
CA SER A 647 2.03 40.30 -19.27
C SER A 647 2.95 39.74 -18.17
N LYS A 648 3.92 40.51 -17.67
CA LYS A 648 4.57 40.18 -16.39
C LYS A 648 3.59 40.54 -15.27
N PRO A 649 3.09 39.58 -14.48
CA PRO A 649 2.28 39.92 -13.32
C PRO A 649 3.10 40.76 -12.34
N ALA A 650 2.58 41.91 -11.92
CA ALA A 650 3.16 42.68 -10.83
C ALA A 650 2.74 42.03 -9.50
N VAL A 651 3.40 40.93 -9.15
CA VAL A 651 3.23 40.23 -7.88
C VAL A 651 4.33 40.71 -6.93
N ASP A 652 3.94 41.15 -5.73
CA ASP A 652 4.90 41.48 -4.67
C ASP A 652 5.44 40.19 -4.04
N CYS A 653 6.70 39.86 -4.34
CA CYS A 653 7.35 38.70 -3.77
C CYS A 653 7.97 38.95 -2.38
N GLY A 654 7.84 40.17 -1.85
CA GLY A 654 8.56 40.64 -0.67
C GLY A 654 9.96 41.13 -1.00
N GLU A 655 10.73 41.47 0.04
CA GLU A 655 12.12 41.88 -0.13
C GLU A 655 12.95 40.76 -0.79
N PRO A 656 13.81 41.08 -1.78
CA PRO A 656 14.67 40.08 -2.40
C PRO A 656 15.59 39.38 -1.39
N ILE A 657 15.59 38.06 -1.41
CA ILE A 657 16.49 37.24 -0.59
C ILE A 657 17.89 37.27 -1.21
N ALA A 658 18.85 37.81 -0.48
CA ALA A 658 20.23 37.89 -0.95
C ALA A 658 20.78 36.49 -1.27
N GLY A 659 21.43 36.32 -2.42
CA GLY A 659 22.02 35.04 -2.85
C GLY A 659 21.06 34.04 -3.51
N ALA A 660 19.74 34.28 -3.49
CA ALA A 660 18.74 33.35 -4.03
C ALA A 660 18.84 33.15 -5.56
N ASP A 661 19.34 34.16 -6.30
CA ASP A 661 19.47 34.12 -7.76
C ASP A 661 20.25 32.90 -8.28
N ALA A 662 21.24 32.45 -7.51
CA ALA A 662 22.08 31.32 -7.87
C ALA A 662 21.31 29.97 -7.91
N LEU A 663 20.16 29.90 -7.23
CA LEU A 663 19.31 28.70 -7.11
C LEU A 663 18.32 28.56 -8.28
N PHE A 664 18.01 29.65 -8.98
CA PHE A 664 16.91 29.71 -9.95
C PHE A 664 17.35 29.20 -11.32
N ARG A 665 17.35 27.88 -11.49
CA ARG A 665 17.77 27.20 -12.72
C ARG A 665 16.61 26.42 -13.34
N PRO A 666 16.38 26.52 -14.67
CA PRO A 666 15.48 25.61 -15.36
C PRO A 666 15.87 24.16 -15.10
N ARG A 667 14.88 23.28 -14.94
CA ARG A 667 15.11 21.87 -14.57
C ARG A 667 15.89 21.68 -13.26
N GLY A 668 16.02 22.71 -12.42
CA GLY A 668 16.68 22.60 -11.13
C GLY A 668 15.86 21.74 -10.14
N LEU A 669 16.57 21.15 -9.18
CA LEU A 669 15.99 20.54 -7.98
C LEU A 669 16.66 21.19 -6.77
N LEU A 670 15.87 21.90 -5.98
CA LEU A 670 16.28 22.58 -4.76
C LEU A 670 15.58 21.91 -3.58
N LEU A 671 16.34 21.35 -2.66
CA LEU A 671 15.85 20.68 -1.45
C LEU A 671 16.18 21.55 -0.24
N LEU A 672 15.16 21.99 0.48
CA LEU A 672 15.26 22.89 1.64
C LEU A 672 14.91 22.07 2.88
N GLY A 673 15.92 21.83 3.72
CA GLY A 673 15.73 21.15 5.00
C GLY A 673 15.16 22.10 6.03
N GLU A 674 14.07 21.73 6.70
CA GLU A 674 13.38 22.60 7.66
C GLU A 674 13.40 22.09 9.11
N VAL A 675 13.15 23.02 10.02
CA VAL A 675 12.62 22.76 11.35
C VAL A 675 11.11 22.98 11.29
N GLN A 676 10.33 21.89 11.36
CA GLN A 676 8.87 21.98 11.20
C GLN A 676 8.23 22.84 12.30
N GLY A 677 7.14 23.52 11.93
CA GLY A 677 6.30 24.29 12.85
C GLY A 677 6.87 25.65 13.28
N SER A 678 7.67 26.27 12.43
CA SER A 678 8.03 27.70 12.51
C SER A 678 7.24 28.54 11.51
N ASN A 679 7.05 29.84 11.79
CA ASN A 679 6.39 30.76 10.86
C ASN A 679 7.33 31.21 9.72
N GLU A 680 8.63 31.30 10.02
CA GLU A 680 9.61 31.96 9.16
C GLU A 680 10.02 31.09 7.96
N ILE A 681 10.16 29.78 8.15
CA ILE A 681 10.63 28.89 7.09
C ILE A 681 9.63 28.82 5.92
N PRO A 682 8.32 28.50 6.12
CA PRO A 682 7.36 28.51 5.01
C PRO A 682 7.24 29.89 4.35
N THR A 683 7.39 30.98 5.11
CA THR A 683 7.38 32.36 4.59
C THR A 683 8.52 32.60 3.61
N VAL A 684 9.76 32.27 3.98
CA VAL A 684 10.95 32.43 3.12
C VAL A 684 10.87 31.52 1.90
N VAL A 685 10.39 30.28 2.05
CA VAL A 685 10.17 29.35 0.93
C VAL A 685 9.19 29.94 -0.08
N GLY A 686 8.08 30.53 0.39
CA GLY A 686 7.13 31.23 -0.47
C GLY A 686 7.77 32.41 -1.22
N GLN A 687 8.67 33.16 -0.58
CA GLN A 687 9.41 34.26 -1.24
C GLN A 687 10.33 33.74 -2.35
N LEU A 688 11.02 32.61 -2.13
CA LEU A 688 11.87 31.97 -3.14
C LEU A 688 11.05 31.47 -4.34
N VAL A 689 9.92 30.81 -4.09
CA VAL A 689 9.01 30.32 -5.14
C VAL A 689 8.49 31.48 -5.98
N CYS A 690 8.01 32.55 -5.34
CA CYS A 690 7.54 33.76 -6.02
C CYS A 690 8.65 34.43 -6.85
N ALA A 691 9.84 34.60 -6.26
CA ALA A 691 10.96 35.25 -6.93
C ALA A 691 11.44 34.47 -8.16
N ALA A 692 11.41 33.13 -8.13
CA ALA A 692 11.69 32.29 -9.28
C ALA A 692 10.57 32.40 -10.34
N ALA A 693 9.31 32.28 -9.92
CA ALA A 693 8.17 32.27 -10.83
C ALA A 693 7.92 33.62 -11.52
N SER A 694 8.12 34.74 -10.82
CA SER A 694 8.02 36.11 -11.36
C SER A 694 9.06 36.42 -12.44
N ARG A 695 10.14 35.63 -12.50
CA ARG A 695 11.15 35.67 -13.57
C ARG A 695 10.78 34.81 -14.78
N GLY A 696 9.61 34.19 -14.76
CA GLY A 696 9.11 33.33 -15.84
C GLY A 696 9.59 31.88 -15.76
N LEU A 697 10.24 31.45 -14.67
CA LEU A 697 10.58 30.05 -14.47
C LEU A 697 9.34 29.28 -13.99
N PRO A 698 8.94 28.19 -14.66
CA PRO A 698 7.92 27.29 -14.11
C PRO A 698 8.44 26.62 -12.82
N VAL A 699 7.69 26.74 -11.72
CA VAL A 699 8.10 26.23 -10.41
C VAL A 699 7.12 25.16 -9.92
N THR A 700 7.64 24.02 -9.47
CA THR A 700 6.89 23.06 -8.65
C THR A 700 7.30 23.25 -7.20
N LEU A 701 6.39 23.73 -6.35
CA LEU A 701 6.55 23.74 -4.90
C LEU A 701 6.13 22.38 -4.37
N ALA A 702 7.08 21.57 -3.90
CA ALA A 702 6.78 20.30 -3.24
C ALA A 702 6.85 20.48 -1.73
N VAL A 703 5.80 20.05 -1.03
CA VAL A 703 5.63 20.20 0.42
C VAL A 703 5.32 18.84 1.04
N GLU A 704 5.84 18.60 2.24
CA GLU A 704 5.70 17.35 2.98
C GLU A 704 4.30 17.20 3.60
N LEU A 705 3.28 17.19 2.73
CA LEU A 705 1.91 16.78 3.04
C LEU A 705 1.65 15.39 2.43
N PRO A 706 0.80 14.55 3.06
CA PRO A 706 0.48 13.23 2.55
C PRO A 706 -0.03 13.30 1.11
N ARG A 707 0.41 12.39 0.24
CA ARG A 707 -0.05 12.32 -1.16
C ARG A 707 -1.58 12.22 -1.29
N LYS A 708 -2.26 11.65 -0.28
CA LYS A 708 -3.72 11.64 -0.20
C LYS A 708 -4.36 13.03 -0.09
N GLU A 709 -3.63 14.07 0.31
CA GLU A 709 -4.15 15.45 0.37
C GLU A 709 -4.09 16.16 -0.99
N GLN A 710 -3.46 15.56 -2.01
CA GLN A 710 -3.17 16.25 -3.28
C GLN A 710 -4.42 16.73 -4.01
N ARG A 711 -5.49 15.93 -4.06
CA ARG A 711 -6.76 16.34 -4.66
C ARG A 711 -7.41 17.51 -3.91
N ARG A 712 -7.33 17.53 -2.58
CA ARG A 712 -7.87 18.58 -1.70
C ARG A 712 -7.10 19.87 -1.91
N LEU A 713 -5.79 19.73 -1.96
CA LEU A 713 -4.85 20.78 -2.30
C LEU A 713 -5.13 21.35 -3.69
N ASN A 714 -5.32 20.52 -4.71
CA ASN A 714 -5.65 20.96 -6.08
C ASN A 714 -6.93 21.80 -6.12
N ARG A 715 -7.99 21.36 -5.42
CA ARG A 715 -9.24 22.12 -5.34
C ARG A 715 -9.06 23.46 -4.65
N PHE A 716 -8.33 23.48 -3.54
CA PHE A 716 -8.00 24.73 -2.86
C PHE A 716 -7.19 25.66 -3.78
N LEU A 717 -6.21 25.15 -4.51
CA LEU A 717 -5.38 25.91 -5.45
C LEU A 717 -6.15 26.44 -6.66
N ALA A 718 -7.28 25.83 -7.03
CA ALA A 718 -8.18 26.29 -8.08
C ALA A 718 -9.25 27.29 -7.59
N SER A 719 -9.44 27.39 -6.26
CA SER A 719 -10.49 28.20 -5.65
C SER A 719 -10.12 29.67 -5.51
N ASP A 720 -11.08 30.50 -5.08
CA ASP A 720 -10.85 31.90 -4.69
C ASP A 720 -10.16 32.06 -3.33
N GLY A 721 -9.92 30.95 -2.61
CA GLY A 721 -9.31 30.94 -1.27
C GLY A 721 -10.23 31.48 -0.18
N GLY A 722 -11.53 31.61 -0.44
CA GLY A 722 -12.50 32.08 0.54
C GLY A 722 -12.65 31.14 1.74
N PRO A 723 -13.37 31.55 2.79
CA PRO A 723 -13.51 30.77 4.03
C PRO A 723 -14.00 29.33 3.82
N VAL A 724 -14.89 29.09 2.84
CA VAL A 724 -15.39 27.76 2.49
C VAL A 724 -14.28 26.88 1.91
N ALA A 725 -13.49 27.41 0.96
CA ALA A 725 -12.39 26.67 0.36
C ALA A 725 -11.29 26.35 1.39
N ARG A 726 -11.00 27.30 2.29
CA ARG A 726 -10.08 27.10 3.41
C ARG A 726 -10.59 26.02 4.37
N ALA A 727 -11.86 26.07 4.76
CA ALA A 727 -12.46 25.04 5.62
C ALA A 727 -12.43 23.66 4.94
N GLN A 728 -12.69 23.59 3.64
CA GLN A 728 -12.58 22.35 2.87
C GLN A 728 -11.14 21.83 2.80
N LEU A 729 -10.12 22.70 2.69
CA LEU A 729 -8.72 22.27 2.78
C LEU A 729 -8.40 21.69 4.16
N LEU A 730 -8.87 22.35 5.23
CA LEU A 730 -8.56 21.95 6.59
C LEU A 730 -9.33 20.71 7.07
N GLN A 731 -10.36 20.28 6.36
CA GLN A 731 -11.12 19.05 6.68
C GLN A 731 -10.34 17.74 6.46
N GLY A 732 -9.16 17.76 5.84
CA GLY A 732 -8.36 16.54 5.65
C GLY A 732 -7.83 15.99 6.98
N ASP A 733 -7.80 14.66 7.14
CA ASP A 733 -7.34 14.01 8.39
C ASP A 733 -5.96 14.49 8.83
N PHE A 734 -5.10 14.84 7.86
CA PHE A 734 -3.77 15.36 8.11
C PHE A 734 -3.77 16.61 9.01
N TRP A 735 -4.76 17.48 8.86
CA TRP A 735 -4.87 18.71 9.63
C TRP A 735 -5.38 18.46 11.06
N HIS A 736 -6.15 17.39 11.26
CA HIS A 736 -6.82 17.04 12.53
C HIS A 736 -6.12 15.93 13.33
N ARG A 737 -4.96 15.46 12.88
CA ARG A 737 -4.20 14.40 13.56
C ARG A 737 -3.83 14.76 15.00
N THR A 738 -3.73 13.73 15.85
CA THR A 738 -3.42 13.85 17.28
C THR A 738 -2.03 14.43 17.54
N PHE A 739 -1.04 14.07 16.73
CA PHE A 739 0.32 14.58 16.87
C PHE A 739 0.54 15.72 15.87
N GLN A 740 0.57 16.96 16.36
CA GLN A 740 0.79 18.16 15.55
C GLN A 740 2.30 18.49 15.50
N ASP A 741 3.02 17.83 14.59
CA ASP A 741 4.48 17.98 14.44
C ASP A 741 4.94 19.25 13.68
N GLY A 742 4.01 20.15 13.35
CA GLY A 742 4.29 21.40 12.64
C GLY A 742 3.98 21.39 11.14
N ARG A 743 3.85 20.21 10.51
CA ARG A 743 3.52 20.10 9.07
C ARG A 743 2.07 20.52 8.71
N SER A 744 1.18 20.54 9.70
CA SER A 744 -0.23 20.96 9.61
C SER A 744 -0.48 22.33 10.25
N SER A 745 0.52 23.22 10.22
CA SER A 745 0.50 24.53 10.88
C SER A 745 -0.14 25.64 10.06
N VAL A 746 -0.52 26.74 10.74
CA VAL A 746 -1.01 27.98 10.11
C VAL A 746 0.00 28.53 9.09
N ALA A 747 1.30 28.41 9.35
CA ALA A 747 2.34 28.86 8.43
C ALA A 747 2.36 28.05 7.13
N MET A 748 2.15 26.74 7.20
CA MET A 748 1.99 25.90 6.02
C MET A 748 0.72 26.24 5.24
N LEU A 749 -0.39 26.49 5.93
CA LEU A 749 -1.62 26.97 5.28
C LEU A 749 -1.38 28.32 4.55
N GLN A 750 -0.65 29.25 5.17
CA GLN A 750 -0.30 30.53 4.55
C GLN A 750 0.60 30.37 3.31
N LEU A 751 1.55 29.42 3.33
CA LEU A 751 2.35 29.10 2.14
C LEU A 751 1.47 28.57 0.99
N LEU A 752 0.49 27.71 1.29
CA LEU A 752 -0.47 27.22 0.29
C LEU A 752 -1.40 28.35 -0.22
N GLU A 753 -1.89 29.22 0.67
CA GLU A 753 -2.69 30.40 0.33
C GLU A 753 -1.91 31.34 -0.62
N ARG A 754 -0.62 31.56 -0.33
CA ARG A 754 0.26 32.38 -1.16
C ARG A 754 0.47 31.76 -2.54
N ALA A 755 0.82 30.47 -2.61
CA ALA A 755 1.01 29.76 -3.89
C ALA A 755 -0.26 29.80 -4.75
N ARG A 756 -1.45 29.68 -4.13
CA ARG A 756 -2.74 29.85 -4.81
C ARG A 756 -2.89 31.28 -5.38
N ALA A 757 -2.69 32.30 -4.57
CA ALA A 757 -2.88 33.70 -5.00
C ALA A 757 -1.92 34.06 -6.15
N GLU A 758 -0.66 33.66 -6.04
CA GLU A 758 0.38 33.88 -7.06
C GLU A 758 0.07 33.16 -8.37
N ARG A 759 -0.42 31.93 -8.29
CA ARG A 759 -0.90 31.17 -9.45
C ARG A 759 -2.09 31.87 -10.13
N HIS A 760 -3.06 32.36 -9.36
CA HIS A 760 -4.20 33.13 -9.89
C HIS A 760 -3.77 34.48 -10.48
N ALA A 761 -2.66 35.04 -10.02
CA ALA A 761 -2.01 36.21 -10.63
C ALA A 761 -1.25 35.87 -11.93
N GLY A 762 -1.20 34.59 -12.34
CA GLY A 762 -0.59 34.14 -13.59
C GLY A 762 0.85 33.65 -13.45
N LEU A 763 1.37 33.48 -12.23
CA LEU A 763 2.69 32.87 -12.04
C LEU A 763 2.61 31.34 -12.30
N PRO A 764 3.61 30.75 -12.99
CA PRO A 764 3.58 29.35 -13.39
C PRO A 764 3.94 28.43 -12.22
N ILE A 765 3.09 28.35 -11.20
CA ILE A 765 3.31 27.58 -9.96
C ILE A 765 2.39 26.36 -9.91
N GLU A 766 2.98 25.20 -9.65
CA GLU A 766 2.31 23.94 -9.33
C GLU A 766 2.71 23.52 -7.92
N VAL A 767 1.82 22.86 -7.18
CA VAL A 767 2.11 22.40 -5.81
C VAL A 767 1.92 20.89 -5.70
N LEU A 768 2.92 20.21 -5.14
CA LEU A 768 2.96 18.77 -4.94
C LEU A 768 3.01 18.43 -3.45
N ALA A 769 2.06 17.64 -2.97
CA ALA A 769 2.11 16.88 -1.73
C ALA A 769 2.83 15.54 -2.02
N PHE A 770 3.94 15.24 -1.32
CA PHE A 770 4.79 14.09 -1.64
C PHE A 770 5.03 13.12 -0.47
N ASP A 771 4.48 13.39 0.71
CA ASP A 771 4.65 12.56 1.90
C ASP A 771 3.87 11.23 1.81
N THR A 772 4.36 10.18 2.45
CA THR A 772 3.81 8.81 2.37
C THR A 772 3.74 8.15 3.75
N PHE A 773 2.86 7.14 3.90
CA PHE A 773 2.76 6.37 5.14
C PHE A 773 3.80 5.24 5.14
N ALA A 774 5.01 5.55 5.59
CA ALA A 774 6.08 4.58 5.85
C ALA A 774 7.00 5.13 6.97
N GLN A 775 7.96 4.34 7.43
CA GLN A 775 8.91 4.75 8.48
C GLN A 775 10.37 4.59 8.02
N GLY A 776 11.26 5.37 8.63
CA GLY A 776 12.70 5.31 8.39
C GLY A 776 13.07 5.47 6.91
N SER A 777 14.12 4.80 6.44
CA SER A 777 14.58 4.91 5.05
C SER A 777 13.53 4.52 3.99
N ALA A 778 12.52 3.72 4.35
CA ALA A 778 11.44 3.36 3.43
C ALA A 778 10.51 4.55 3.14
N HIS A 779 10.29 5.39 4.16
CA HIS A 779 9.58 6.67 4.05
C HIS A 779 10.25 7.60 3.04
N ASP A 780 11.54 7.87 3.24
CA ASP A 780 12.36 8.71 2.36
C ASP A 780 12.46 8.15 0.94
N ALA A 781 12.48 6.82 0.76
CA ALA A 781 12.50 6.19 -0.56
C ALA A 781 11.21 6.42 -1.34
N LEU A 782 10.05 6.33 -0.69
CA LEU A 782 8.76 6.58 -1.33
C LEU A 782 8.57 8.08 -1.63
N MET A 783 9.01 8.97 -0.73
CA MET A 783 9.07 10.41 -0.99
C MET A 783 9.97 10.74 -2.19
N ALA A 784 11.13 10.08 -2.30
CA ALA A 784 12.05 10.26 -3.42
C ALA A 784 11.41 9.82 -4.74
N GLN A 785 10.70 8.68 -4.74
CA GLN A 785 9.97 8.20 -5.92
C GLN A 785 8.89 9.18 -6.37
N ALA A 786 8.11 9.75 -5.44
CA ALA A 786 7.08 10.73 -5.75
C ALA A 786 7.67 11.98 -6.42
N LEU A 787 8.79 12.50 -5.89
CA LEU A 787 9.49 13.63 -6.48
C LEU A 787 10.06 13.30 -7.86
N LEU A 788 10.72 12.15 -8.03
CA LEU A 788 11.27 11.72 -9.33
C LEU A 788 10.18 11.48 -10.38
N ALA A 789 9.01 10.96 -9.99
CA ALA A 789 7.86 10.80 -10.86
C ALA A 789 7.36 12.18 -11.35
N GLU A 790 7.24 13.17 -10.45
CA GLU A 790 6.87 14.53 -10.83
C GLU A 790 7.92 15.18 -11.74
N ARG A 791 9.21 14.97 -11.46
CA ARG A 791 10.29 15.45 -12.33
C ARG A 791 10.23 14.85 -13.73
N THR A 792 9.81 13.59 -13.84
CA THR A 792 9.62 12.91 -15.12
C THR A 792 8.40 13.45 -15.86
N ARG A 793 7.31 13.74 -15.14
CA ARG A 793 6.08 14.35 -15.70
C ARG A 793 6.33 15.78 -16.20
N SER A 794 7.16 16.53 -15.47
CA SER A 794 7.36 17.97 -15.68
C SER A 794 8.84 18.37 -15.76
N PRO A 795 9.63 17.84 -16.71
CA PRO A 795 11.09 17.91 -16.69
C PRO A 795 11.68 19.31 -16.88
N GLY A 796 10.88 20.29 -17.30
CA GLY A 796 11.28 21.70 -17.51
C GLY A 796 11.23 22.58 -16.25
N ARG A 797 10.54 22.14 -15.19
CA ARG A 797 10.23 22.96 -14.01
C ARG A 797 11.39 22.97 -13.01
N LEU A 798 11.57 24.11 -12.33
CA LEU A 798 12.37 24.17 -11.09
C LEU A 798 11.53 23.54 -9.98
N ALA A 799 12.02 22.47 -9.35
CA ALA A 799 11.36 21.90 -8.17
C ALA A 799 11.98 22.51 -6.91
N VAL A 800 11.16 23.16 -6.08
CA VAL A 800 11.52 23.66 -4.75
C VAL A 800 10.83 22.76 -3.74
N VAL A 801 11.60 21.95 -3.03
CA VAL A 801 11.10 20.92 -2.11
C VAL A 801 11.37 21.38 -0.68
N LEU A 802 10.30 21.50 0.12
CA LEU A 802 10.36 21.76 1.54
C LEU A 802 10.09 20.45 2.31
N THR A 803 11.05 20.03 3.14
CA THR A 803 10.99 18.78 3.90
C THR A 803 11.79 18.89 5.18
N GLY A 804 11.51 18.02 6.15
CA GLY A 804 12.28 17.93 7.40
C GLY A 804 13.79 17.84 7.17
N ASN A 805 14.56 18.53 8.02
CA ASN A 805 16.02 18.64 7.87
C ASN A 805 16.73 17.30 7.64
N VAL A 806 16.36 16.29 8.41
CA VAL A 806 16.94 14.93 8.33
C VAL A 806 16.73 14.33 6.94
N HIS A 807 15.55 14.50 6.36
CA HIS A 807 15.21 14.03 5.01
C HIS A 807 16.01 14.80 3.95
N ALA A 808 16.26 16.09 4.15
CA ALA A 808 16.97 16.93 3.18
C ALA A 808 18.48 16.62 3.05
N ARG A 809 19.07 15.88 3.99
CA ARG A 809 20.50 15.53 3.99
C ARG A 809 20.87 14.74 2.73
N THR A 810 22.07 14.96 2.20
CA THR A 810 22.55 14.18 1.04
C THR A 810 23.75 13.29 1.33
N ALA A 811 24.22 13.30 2.58
CA ALA A 811 25.04 12.23 3.13
C ALA A 811 24.17 11.11 3.71
N LYS A 812 24.71 9.90 3.74
CA LYS A 812 24.08 8.74 4.39
C LYS A 812 24.21 8.84 5.91
N GLY A 813 23.17 8.41 6.62
CA GLY A 813 23.18 8.19 8.06
C GLY A 813 22.77 9.41 8.90
N THR A 814 22.48 9.13 10.17
CA THR A 814 22.25 10.10 11.24
C THR A 814 23.05 9.69 12.48
N SER A 815 23.06 10.52 13.52
CA SER A 815 23.74 10.19 14.78
C SER A 815 23.07 9.02 15.54
N TRP A 816 21.79 8.74 15.29
CA TRP A 816 21.05 7.62 15.91
C TRP A 816 20.90 6.40 14.99
N ASP A 817 21.06 6.57 13.67
CA ASP A 817 21.02 5.48 12.69
C ASP A 817 22.02 5.76 11.55
N PRO A 818 23.25 5.20 11.63
CA PRO A 818 24.24 5.33 10.58
C PRO A 818 23.84 4.70 9.22
N ALA A 819 22.80 3.84 9.21
CA ALA A 819 22.29 3.21 8.01
C ALA A 819 21.15 3.98 7.35
N PHE A 820 20.57 4.99 8.02
CA PHE A 820 19.47 5.80 7.51
C PHE A 820 19.80 6.39 6.13
N LEU A 821 18.84 6.34 5.21
CA LEU A 821 18.93 6.86 3.85
C LEU A 821 18.00 8.04 3.68
N PRO A 822 18.50 9.26 3.90
CA PRO A 822 17.72 10.47 3.67
C PRO A 822 17.21 10.57 2.23
N LEU A 823 16.07 11.22 2.08
CA LEU A 823 15.45 11.61 0.83
C LEU A 823 16.46 12.31 -0.09
N GLY A 824 17.22 13.26 0.45
CA GLY A 824 18.25 13.99 -0.29
C GLY A 824 19.40 13.11 -0.76
N TYR A 825 19.80 12.09 0.02
CA TYR A 825 20.80 11.10 -0.38
C TYR A 825 20.29 10.30 -1.58
N LEU A 826 19.05 9.81 -1.50
CA LEU A 826 18.41 9.02 -2.56
C LEU A 826 18.21 9.83 -3.85
N LEU A 827 17.78 11.10 -3.73
CA LEU A 827 17.62 12.01 -4.86
C LEU A 827 18.97 12.33 -5.52
N ARG A 828 20.03 12.58 -4.76
CA ARG A 828 21.36 12.91 -5.31
C ARG A 828 21.93 11.80 -6.20
N GLN A 829 21.62 10.54 -5.91
CA GLN A 829 22.03 9.40 -6.76
C GLN A 829 21.43 9.46 -8.18
N ARG A 830 20.28 10.11 -8.33
CA ARG A 830 19.54 10.22 -9.61
C ARG A 830 19.66 11.62 -10.24
N GLU A 831 19.78 12.64 -9.41
CA GLU A 831 19.85 14.05 -9.77
C GLU A 831 21.15 14.65 -9.22
N PRO A 832 22.31 14.42 -9.85
CA PRO A 832 23.61 14.88 -9.35
C PRO A 832 23.71 16.41 -9.28
N GLY A 833 22.87 17.12 -10.04
CA GLY A 833 22.72 18.57 -10.02
C GLY A 833 21.77 19.13 -8.95
N LEU A 834 21.20 18.28 -8.09
CA LEU A 834 20.43 18.67 -6.90
C LEU A 834 21.23 19.69 -6.07
N VAL A 835 20.58 20.73 -5.57
CA VAL A 835 21.11 21.65 -4.55
C VAL A 835 20.31 21.42 -3.27
N ALA A 836 20.98 20.99 -2.19
CA ALA A 836 20.37 20.83 -0.87
C ALA A 836 20.86 21.95 0.04
N LEU A 837 19.95 22.67 0.69
CA LEU A 837 20.28 23.72 1.65
C LEU A 837 19.79 23.34 3.04
N ASP A 838 20.66 23.54 4.02
CA ASP A 838 20.32 23.44 5.43
C ASP A 838 19.63 24.73 5.90
N VAL A 839 18.75 24.64 6.89
CA VAL A 839 18.13 25.83 7.48
C VAL A 839 19.04 26.43 8.54
N ASP A 840 19.29 27.73 8.42
CA ASP A 840 19.93 28.51 9.46
C ASP A 840 18.93 29.49 10.11
N HIS A 841 19.06 29.72 11.41
CA HIS A 841 18.15 30.57 12.17
C HIS A 841 18.81 31.21 13.41
N GLY A 842 18.19 32.26 13.92
CA GLY A 842 18.63 33.01 15.11
C GLY A 842 18.25 32.38 16.45
N GLY A 843 17.94 31.08 16.47
CA GLY A 843 17.24 30.42 17.58
C GLY A 843 15.78 30.87 17.70
N GLY A 844 15.10 30.49 18.78
CA GLY A 844 13.69 30.83 19.00
C GLY A 844 12.89 29.63 19.52
N ALA A 845 11.71 29.41 18.96
CA ALA A 845 10.91 28.23 19.24
C ALA A 845 10.11 27.80 18.02
N ALA A 846 9.79 26.51 17.95
CA ALA A 846 8.95 25.90 16.91
C ALA A 846 7.98 24.89 17.54
N ASN A 847 6.81 24.71 16.94
CA ASN A 847 5.89 23.63 17.33
C ASN A 847 6.33 22.33 16.66
N SER A 848 6.79 21.37 17.45
CA SER A 848 7.25 20.06 16.94
C SER A 848 6.83 18.94 17.88
N CYS A 849 7.11 17.70 17.49
CA CYS A 849 6.96 16.53 18.34
C CYS A 849 8.34 15.95 18.67
N LYS A 850 8.65 15.77 19.95
CA LYS A 850 9.91 15.20 20.45
C LYS A 850 9.64 13.93 21.24
N LEU A 851 10.59 12.99 21.19
CA LEU A 851 10.54 11.77 21.98
C LEU A 851 11.20 12.03 23.35
N GLU A 852 10.43 11.92 24.43
CA GLU A 852 10.97 12.01 25.79
C GLU A 852 11.74 10.72 26.17
N PRO A 853 12.68 10.80 27.12
CA PRO A 853 13.28 9.61 27.73
C PRO A 853 12.17 8.67 28.23
N GLY A 854 12.13 7.44 27.70
CA GLY A 854 11.05 6.48 27.97
C GLY A 854 10.05 6.30 26.82
N GLY A 855 10.24 6.96 25.67
CA GLY A 855 9.56 6.64 24.42
C GLY A 855 8.18 7.29 24.22
N LYS A 856 7.80 8.25 25.07
CA LYS A 856 6.57 9.04 24.89
C LYS A 856 6.81 10.18 23.90
N VAL A 857 5.91 10.32 22.92
CA VAL A 857 5.92 11.45 21.99
C VAL A 857 5.20 12.62 22.63
N GLN A 858 5.91 13.73 22.81
CA GLN A 858 5.36 15.00 23.30
C GLN A 858 5.37 16.02 22.17
N CYS A 859 4.21 16.58 21.87
CA CYS A 859 4.08 17.66 20.89
C CYS A 859 3.79 18.99 21.58
N GLY A 860 4.38 20.06 21.07
CA GLY A 860 4.19 21.39 21.62
C GLY A 860 5.28 22.37 21.20
N VAL A 861 5.32 23.52 21.87
CA VAL A 861 6.32 24.56 21.61
C VAL A 861 7.65 24.15 22.23
N PHE A 862 8.65 23.88 21.40
CA PHE A 862 10.01 23.59 21.84
C PHE A 862 10.96 24.73 21.50
N ARG A 863 11.91 25.00 22.40
CA ARG A 863 12.99 25.94 22.13
C ARG A 863 13.95 25.37 21.11
N GLU A 864 14.34 26.21 20.17
CA GLU A 864 15.31 25.90 19.14
C GLU A 864 16.55 26.79 19.31
N THR A 865 17.71 26.16 19.42
CA THR A 865 19.00 26.85 19.52
C THR A 865 19.51 27.18 18.13
N ALA A 866 20.12 28.35 17.95
CA ALA A 866 20.75 28.71 16.67
C ALA A 866 21.84 27.68 16.30
N PRO A 867 21.87 27.15 15.05
CA PRO A 867 22.83 26.13 14.63
C PRO A 867 24.18 26.78 14.27
N ILE A 868 24.85 27.37 15.27
CA ILE A 868 26.08 28.18 15.10
C ILE A 868 27.22 27.35 14.49
N ASP A 869 27.33 26.08 14.85
CA ASP A 869 28.43 25.21 14.38
C ASP A 869 28.33 24.96 12.87
N MET A 870 27.13 24.70 12.36
CA MET A 870 26.90 24.50 10.92
C MET A 870 27.11 25.80 10.13
N ARG A 871 26.79 26.97 10.71
CA ARG A 871 27.08 28.27 10.09
C ARG A 871 28.59 28.48 9.84
N ARG A 872 29.46 27.96 10.71
CA ARG A 872 30.92 28.04 10.57
C ARG A 872 31.46 27.21 9.41
N GLU A 873 30.69 26.24 8.90
CA GLU A 873 31.11 25.45 7.73
C GLU A 873 30.99 26.24 6.42
N PHE A 874 30.03 27.17 6.33
CA PHE A 874 29.70 27.88 5.10
C PHE A 874 30.08 29.36 5.10
N MET A 875 30.34 29.95 6.27
CA MET A 875 30.65 31.36 6.42
C MET A 875 31.91 31.57 7.26
N SER A 876 32.63 32.67 7.00
CA SER A 876 33.83 33.07 7.75
C SER A 876 33.78 34.56 8.11
N GLY A 877 34.37 34.93 9.25
CA GLY A 877 34.51 36.33 9.69
C GLY A 877 33.58 36.73 10.84
N PRO A 878 33.58 38.02 11.25
CA PRO A 878 32.91 38.51 12.46
C PRO A 878 31.39 38.30 12.46
N ALA A 879 30.80 38.09 11.29
CA ALA A 879 29.38 37.78 11.13
C ALA A 879 29.02 36.46 11.83
N VAL A 880 29.89 35.44 11.75
CA VAL A 880 29.63 34.09 12.29
C VAL A 880 29.64 34.04 13.83
N GLU A 881 30.30 35.00 14.47
CA GLU A 881 30.48 35.07 15.93
C GLU A 881 29.37 35.84 16.65
N ARG A 882 28.56 36.65 15.96
CA ARG A 882 27.44 37.40 16.56
C ARG A 882 26.13 36.63 16.45
N HIS A 883 25.25 36.79 17.43
CA HIS A 883 23.87 36.33 17.31
C HIS A 883 23.20 37.11 16.17
N PHE A 884 22.84 36.44 15.07
CA PHE A 884 22.23 37.01 13.87
C PHE A 884 20.80 37.58 14.08
N LEU A 885 20.42 37.95 15.32
CA LEU A 885 19.12 38.57 15.61
C LEU A 885 19.03 39.93 14.88
N GLY A 886 18.25 40.01 13.80
CA GLY A 886 17.99 41.23 13.04
C GLY A 886 18.53 41.27 11.61
N HIS A 887 19.20 40.21 11.14
CA HIS A 887 19.57 40.10 9.72
C HIS A 887 18.37 39.69 8.86
N ARG A 888 18.33 40.22 7.63
CA ARG A 888 17.34 39.84 6.61
C ARG A 888 17.61 38.41 6.12
N PRO A 889 16.59 37.68 5.63
CA PRO A 889 16.79 36.35 5.03
C PRO A 889 17.82 36.38 3.89
N PHE A 890 18.66 35.34 3.82
CA PHE A 890 19.67 35.19 2.77
C PHE A 890 19.96 33.71 2.49
N VAL A 891 20.57 33.44 1.33
CA VAL A 891 21.09 32.14 0.93
C VAL A 891 22.61 32.25 0.79
N GLN A 892 23.33 31.27 1.33
CA GLN A 892 24.76 31.16 1.17
C GLN A 892 25.13 29.76 0.67
N LEU A 893 25.68 29.67 -0.53
CA LEU A 893 26.27 28.43 -1.04
C LEU A 893 27.69 28.25 -0.50
N GLY A 894 28.03 27.01 -0.15
CA GLY A 894 29.37 26.63 0.26
C GLY A 894 30.33 26.43 -0.91
N ALA A 895 31.62 26.62 -0.64
CA ALA A 895 32.67 26.17 -1.58
C ALA A 895 32.80 24.63 -1.61
N LYS A 896 32.37 23.97 -0.52
CA LYS A 896 32.28 22.52 -0.35
C LYS A 896 30.97 22.18 0.36
N ARG A 897 30.58 20.90 0.33
CA ARG A 897 29.43 20.41 1.07
C ARG A 897 29.74 20.21 2.55
N SER A 898 28.73 20.33 3.41
CA SER A 898 28.81 19.95 4.83
C SER A 898 29.02 18.45 5.01
N ALA A 899 29.30 18.03 6.24
CA ALA A 899 29.38 16.61 6.61
C ALA A 899 28.06 15.86 6.33
N GLU A 900 26.92 16.51 6.55
CA GLU A 900 25.57 16.02 6.27
C GLU A 900 25.19 16.10 4.78
N GLY A 901 26.08 16.67 3.95
CA GLY A 901 25.92 16.73 2.51
C GLY A 901 25.08 17.90 2.01
N PHE A 902 24.92 18.98 2.77
CA PHE A 902 24.30 20.21 2.27
C PHE A 902 25.27 21.01 1.41
N ASP A 903 24.78 21.62 0.32
CA ASP A 903 25.56 22.47 -0.58
C ASP A 903 25.65 23.94 -0.09
N GLY A 904 24.90 24.27 0.96
CA GLY A 904 24.85 25.60 1.56
C GLY A 904 23.76 25.71 2.62
N LEU A 905 23.45 26.94 3.02
CA LEU A 905 22.40 27.25 3.99
C LEU A 905 21.44 28.34 3.48
N TYR A 906 20.25 28.40 4.07
CA TYR A 906 19.33 29.52 3.95
C TYR A 906 18.92 30.02 5.33
N TYR A 907 19.16 31.30 5.60
CA TYR A 907 18.86 31.95 6.86
C TYR A 907 17.45 32.54 6.85
N VAL A 908 16.67 32.28 7.90
CA VAL A 908 15.25 32.69 7.98
C VAL A 908 14.92 33.70 9.07
N GLY A 909 15.89 34.08 9.92
CA GLY A 909 15.63 34.94 11.07
C GLY A 909 15.44 34.16 12.37
N ARG A 910 14.81 34.80 13.37
CA ARG A 910 14.47 34.17 14.66
C ARG A 910 13.17 33.37 14.50
N LEU A 911 13.16 32.12 14.96
CA LEU A 911 11.98 31.26 14.85
C LEU A 911 10.90 31.64 15.85
N SER A 912 9.66 31.72 15.37
CA SER A 912 8.46 31.77 16.19
C SER A 912 7.57 30.56 15.91
N PRO A 913 6.90 29.98 16.93
CA PRO A 913 6.14 28.76 16.76
C PRO A 913 4.87 29.02 15.94
N ALA A 914 4.63 28.19 14.93
CA ALA A 914 3.42 28.20 14.13
C ALA A 914 2.37 27.29 14.77
N ALA A 915 1.22 27.84 15.16
CA ALA A 915 0.12 27.06 15.73
C ALA A 915 -0.46 26.05 14.71
N PRO A 916 -1.10 24.95 15.14
CA PRO A 916 -1.90 24.10 14.27
C PRO A 916 -2.94 24.91 13.48
N ALA A 917 -3.13 24.59 12.20
CA ALA A 917 -4.10 25.31 11.36
C ALA A 917 -5.56 24.92 11.65
N ALA A 918 -5.78 23.70 12.13
CA ALA A 918 -7.04 23.26 12.70
C ALA A 918 -6.88 23.20 14.23
N PRO A 919 -7.67 23.94 15.02
CA PRO A 919 -7.60 23.87 16.47
C PRO A 919 -8.04 22.47 16.96
N GLU A 920 -7.50 22.04 18.11
CA GLU A 920 -8.07 20.91 18.84
C GLU A 920 -9.54 21.23 19.15
N LEU A 921 -10.43 20.24 19.02
CA LEU A 921 -11.74 20.30 19.67
C LEU A 921 -11.46 20.35 21.18
N GLU A 922 -11.45 21.55 21.75
CA GLU A 922 -11.38 21.73 23.20
C GLU A 922 -12.47 20.85 23.83
N THR A 923 -12.04 19.84 24.59
CA THR A 923 -12.86 19.28 25.65
C THR A 923 -13.39 20.45 26.46
N ALA A 924 -14.72 20.60 26.51
CA ALA A 924 -15.38 21.59 27.34
C ALA A 924 -14.68 21.65 28.70
N ALA A 925 -14.08 22.81 28.99
CA ALA A 925 -13.42 23.07 30.25
C ALA A 925 -14.34 22.68 31.41
N ALA A 926 -13.84 21.82 32.29
CA ALA A 926 -14.45 21.65 33.60
C ALA A 926 -14.62 23.05 34.23
N PRO A 927 -15.78 23.38 34.82
CA PRO A 927 -16.02 24.70 35.36
C PRO A 927 -14.98 25.00 36.44
N ALA A 928 -14.30 26.14 36.29
CA ALA A 928 -13.34 26.65 37.26
C ALA A 928 -13.99 26.69 38.66
N ARG A 929 -13.37 25.99 39.62
CA ARG A 929 -13.63 26.24 41.05
C ARG A 929 -13.21 27.68 41.35
N PRO A 930 -14.08 28.51 41.95
CA PRO A 930 -13.63 29.82 42.42
C PRO A 930 -12.62 29.64 43.57
N PRO A 931 -11.65 30.57 43.72
CA PRO A 931 -10.71 30.57 44.83
C PRO A 931 -11.44 30.86 46.16
N PRO A 932 -10.82 30.54 47.31
CA PRO A 932 -11.49 30.44 48.62
C PRO A 932 -12.22 31.72 49.07
#